data_AF-A0A6B2CAM5-F1
#
_entry.id   AF-A0A6B2CAM5-F1
#
_cell.length_a   1.000
_cell.length_b   1.000
_cell.length_c   1.000
_cell.angle_alpha   90.00
_cell.angle_beta   90.00
_cell.angle_gamma   90.00
#
_symmetry.space_group_name_H-M   'P 1'
#
loop_
_entity.id
_entity.type
_entity.pdbx_description
1 polymer ?
#
loop_
_entity_poly.entity_id
_entity_poly.type
_entity_poly.pdbx_seq_one_letter_code
_entity_poly.pdbx_strand_id
1 'polypeptide(L)'
;MIFKDPFVEYRGVPFYSLNDTLDPDKIREHLKKIKEAGFGGVFFHAREGLATPFLSEEWFNAFSTAVKEAESLGIKIWIYDEDRWPSGTAGGLVASEKSSYAAKALIMIIDNKSFFGENTLAVFRCEYDDKILPRKCEMINRSEGSSRYIYLSFIRHVASPGDVWFSGFYYTDLLDPDVVKRFIEIAMKPYLERFREYIGNVVPGVFTDEPNIHDSRPRFPVWWKKISIPPRGSRFPIYAVPWTDRFREYFAKINGYDILEKLPELFFDIGDYVKTRYDFWKTITRLFVESFSKQIYEWCDLHKLMFTGHYLAEDDLLSQMVVGSVMPHYEYMHVPGIDHLGLQIWGSLLTAKQVSSVAEQLERKRVLSETYGCLGNYGSFEDRKWIGDFLYVLGINLLNHHLIPYSLRGRRKADYGLNIHWGQPWWRYNRYIEDYFSRLSYVLSQGRRVVEVLIIHPIYSVWSTYTPVNDKIAREINDKYLKLLKEFTKIHVDFELGDEMIIERHGDVDKNFFVIGAKRYKYVILPPMINIGGRTLELLKRFNENNGVIIAVERLPEYVDGVKKDVSKELRDVIIIDKIEDLKKFFERQDLMIKIFSDDVDGNILYHAREVDQDLVLFIVNVDREKEHYVEISVRGSYDVERWDPFTGSIFNEMSEYKEERTWIRKRLLPAHSVLFVLKPSKEIHKIIEKRFREKTLMRLSGEWQIYRKDPNMIVLDYAQVYIERDNVWSDPMPLPRIRDEYMSNNIGSKILLRYSFHIKNMPEKDLELIIEKTEVVKKLAVNGHEIDLSKPVGSWIDPVFMIYKISRDLLREGENHVEIEYVSSLEPELEPIYMRGDFGVELINNDKTPMITMEKKSVLIDHGVNLVKEGYPFYSGEISLIKRFSVEKRDGEKIILRIKGLEASLAILKINGREVNKIINRYSETDVTEYLTSGENVIELLLVSSLRNILGPLHRKDPIHTAPETFYIIDNTWSDSYILRPLGFEEISLITYEEER
;
A
#
# COMPACT_ATOMS: atom_id res chain seq x y z
N MET A 1 -31.83 -2.10 4.89
CA MET A 1 -30.92 -3.15 4.37
C MET A 1 -29.52 -2.84 4.84
N ILE A 2 -28.76 -3.84 5.30
CA ILE A 2 -27.38 -3.66 5.83
C ILE A 2 -26.47 -2.97 4.80
N PHE A 3 -26.68 -3.22 3.50
CA PHE A 3 -25.94 -2.54 2.43
C PHE A 3 -26.02 -1.01 2.48
N LYS A 4 -27.13 -0.41 2.92
CA LYS A 4 -27.25 1.07 2.92
C LYS A 4 -26.35 1.72 3.98
N ASP A 5 -26.24 1.08 5.14
CA ASP A 5 -25.41 1.52 6.27
C ASP A 5 -24.77 0.28 6.93
N PRO A 6 -23.60 -0.16 6.44
CA PRO A 6 -22.92 -1.33 6.97
C PRO A 6 -22.46 -1.13 8.42
N PHE A 7 -22.39 -2.23 9.16
CA PHE A 7 -21.86 -2.25 10.52
C PHE A 7 -20.37 -1.86 10.57
N VAL A 8 -19.89 -1.54 11.78
CA VAL A 8 -18.57 -0.96 12.01
C VAL A 8 -17.41 -1.87 11.58
N GLU A 9 -17.59 -3.18 11.65
CA GLU A 9 -16.60 -4.20 11.25
C GLU A 9 -16.28 -4.22 9.75
N TYR A 10 -17.13 -3.59 8.92
CA TYR A 10 -16.93 -3.46 7.49
C TYR A 10 -16.25 -2.14 7.10
N ARG A 11 -15.99 -1.24 8.05
CA ARG A 11 -15.32 0.04 7.79
C ARG A 11 -13.79 -0.10 7.88
N GLY A 12 -13.07 0.80 7.22
CA GLY A 12 -11.61 0.83 7.26
C GLY A 12 -11.08 1.05 8.68
N VAL A 13 -9.86 0.55 8.93
CA VAL A 13 -9.16 0.63 10.22
C VAL A 13 -7.77 1.24 10.01
N PRO A 14 -7.62 2.57 10.00
CA PRO A 14 -6.33 3.24 9.82
C PRO A 14 -5.29 2.89 10.89
N PHE A 15 -4.02 3.03 10.53
CA PHE A 15 -2.98 3.28 11.52
C PHE A 15 -3.18 4.65 12.15
N TYR A 16 -3.32 4.69 13.47
CA TYR A 16 -3.18 5.92 14.25
C TYR A 16 -1.74 6.00 14.73
N SER A 17 -0.92 6.73 13.98
CA SER A 17 0.53 6.80 14.16
C SER A 17 0.89 7.71 15.32
N LEU A 18 1.09 7.11 16.48
CA LEU A 18 1.48 7.73 17.73
C LEU A 18 2.96 8.10 17.67
N ASN A 19 3.22 9.40 17.57
CA ASN A 19 4.53 9.92 17.20
C ASN A 19 4.91 11.19 17.98
N ASP A 20 4.42 11.38 19.20
CA ASP A 20 4.81 12.51 20.05
C ASP A 20 4.59 12.12 21.52
N THR A 21 4.63 13.08 22.44
CA THR A 21 4.14 12.92 23.81
C THR A 21 2.62 12.76 23.80
N LEU A 22 2.15 11.61 24.29
CA LEU A 22 0.75 11.24 24.22
C LEU A 22 -0.07 11.94 25.31
N ASP A 23 -1.11 12.65 24.88
CA ASP A 23 -2.03 13.40 25.71
C ASP A 23 -3.42 12.73 25.63
N PRO A 24 -3.98 12.24 26.76
CA PRO A 24 -5.31 11.65 26.81
C PRO A 24 -6.41 12.49 26.17
N ASP A 25 -6.39 13.81 26.33
CA ASP A 25 -7.47 14.68 25.81
C ASP A 25 -7.39 14.79 24.28
N LYS A 26 -6.18 14.87 23.73
CA LYS A 26 -5.96 14.83 22.28
C LYS A 26 -6.38 13.49 21.68
N ILE A 27 -6.07 12.37 22.35
CA ILE A 27 -6.50 11.05 21.89
C ILE A 27 -8.02 10.98 21.75
N ARG A 28 -8.77 11.49 22.74
CA ARG A 28 -10.24 11.53 22.66
C ARG A 28 -10.73 12.37 21.49
N GLU A 29 -10.14 13.54 21.28
CA GLU A 29 -10.50 14.42 20.16
C GLU A 29 -10.22 13.74 18.81
N HIS A 30 -9.05 13.11 18.65
CA HIS A 30 -8.66 12.47 17.41
C HIS A 30 -9.59 11.29 17.09
N LEU A 31 -9.95 10.46 18.08
CA LEU A 31 -10.87 9.34 17.89
C LEU A 31 -12.27 9.80 17.46
N LYS A 32 -12.77 10.95 17.96
CA LYS A 32 -14.02 11.55 17.48
C LYS A 32 -13.93 11.95 16.01
N LYS A 33 -12.86 12.66 15.63
CA LYS A 33 -12.61 13.06 14.23
C LYS A 33 -12.52 11.84 13.30
N ILE A 34 -11.84 10.77 13.74
CA ILE A 34 -11.70 9.51 13.00
C ILE A 34 -13.06 8.84 12.80
N LYS A 35 -13.92 8.80 13.83
CA LYS A 35 -15.29 8.31 13.70
C LYS A 35 -16.12 9.14 12.73
N GLU A 36 -16.06 10.47 12.82
CA GLU A 36 -16.77 11.39 11.92
C GLU A 36 -16.35 11.21 10.46
N ALA A 37 -15.08 10.91 10.21
CA ALA A 37 -14.53 10.63 8.88
C ALA A 37 -14.96 9.27 8.30
N GLY A 38 -15.67 8.43 9.06
CA GLY A 38 -16.28 7.18 8.58
C GLY A 38 -15.51 5.90 8.89
N PHE A 39 -14.46 5.96 9.70
CA PHE A 39 -13.65 4.78 10.05
C PHE A 39 -14.29 3.91 11.15
N GLY A 40 -13.95 2.61 11.14
CA GLY A 40 -14.48 1.62 12.08
C GLY A 40 -13.65 1.39 13.33
N GLY A 41 -12.41 1.89 13.34
CA GLY A 41 -11.47 1.73 14.44
C GLY A 41 -10.09 2.21 14.03
N VAL A 42 -9.10 1.95 14.87
CA VAL A 42 -7.68 2.21 14.57
C VAL A 42 -6.77 1.10 15.09
N PHE A 43 -5.61 0.96 14.47
CA PHE A 43 -4.45 0.29 15.06
C PHE A 43 -3.64 1.33 15.85
N PHE A 44 -3.38 1.06 17.14
CA PHE A 44 -2.68 1.97 18.05
C PHE A 44 -1.16 1.88 17.84
N HIS A 45 -0.69 2.52 16.77
CA HIS A 45 0.59 2.24 16.12
C HIS A 45 1.70 3.17 16.61
N ALA A 46 2.71 2.65 17.30
CA ALA A 46 3.91 3.39 17.67
C ALA A 46 4.74 3.73 16.41
N ARG A 47 5.08 5.01 16.21
CA ARG A 47 5.67 5.47 14.95
C ARG A 47 6.86 6.42 15.18
N GLU A 48 7.62 6.69 14.12
CA GLU A 48 8.79 7.58 14.15
C GLU A 48 8.45 8.95 14.73
N GLY A 49 9.21 9.35 15.75
CA GLY A 49 9.01 10.59 16.51
C GLY A 49 8.30 10.42 17.86
N LEU A 50 7.87 9.20 18.22
CA LEU A 50 7.27 8.89 19.52
C LEU A 50 8.21 9.28 20.68
N ALA A 51 7.72 10.14 21.57
CA ALA A 51 8.44 10.58 22.76
C ALA A 51 8.00 9.83 24.03
N THR A 52 6.74 9.40 24.08
CA THR A 52 6.24 8.53 25.16
C THR A 52 6.87 7.14 25.05
N PRO A 53 7.61 6.64 26.06
CA PRO A 53 8.27 5.34 25.95
C PRO A 53 7.27 4.19 25.70
N PHE A 54 7.57 3.34 24.72
CA PHE A 54 6.73 2.21 24.34
C PHE A 54 6.54 1.24 25.52
N LEU A 55 5.30 0.76 25.72
CA LEU A 55 4.88 -0.12 26.84
C LEU A 55 5.16 0.43 28.26
N SER A 56 5.37 1.75 28.42
CA SER A 56 5.42 2.38 29.75
C SER A 56 4.03 2.53 30.37
N GLU A 57 3.96 2.98 31.63
CA GLU A 57 2.67 3.32 32.27
C GLU A 57 1.96 4.47 31.53
N GLU A 58 2.71 5.46 31.03
CA GLU A 58 2.16 6.55 30.22
C GLU A 58 1.56 6.03 28.91
N TRP A 59 2.22 5.07 28.26
CA TRP A 59 1.68 4.40 27.08
C TRP A 59 0.38 3.65 27.39
N PHE A 60 0.34 2.87 28.48
CA PHE A 60 -0.89 2.15 28.86
C PHE A 60 -2.01 3.08 29.34
N ASN A 61 -1.69 4.25 29.90
CA ASN A 61 -2.68 5.27 30.22
C ASN A 61 -3.30 5.87 28.94
N ALA A 62 -2.48 6.14 27.93
CA ALA A 62 -2.93 6.56 26.61
C ALA A 62 -3.82 5.49 25.95
N PHE A 63 -3.40 4.22 25.97
CA PHE A 63 -4.20 3.11 25.46
C PHE A 63 -5.51 2.93 26.24
N SER A 64 -5.50 3.02 27.57
CA SER A 64 -6.72 2.98 28.40
C SER A 64 -7.72 4.06 28.01
N THR A 65 -7.23 5.27 27.75
CA THR A 65 -8.05 6.38 27.27
C THR A 65 -8.64 6.07 25.90
N ALA A 66 -7.83 5.56 24.98
CA ALA A 66 -8.29 5.18 23.64
C ALA A 66 -9.38 4.11 23.69
N VAL A 67 -9.20 3.06 24.50
CA VAL A 67 -10.18 1.96 24.65
C VAL A 67 -11.51 2.47 25.20
N LYS A 68 -11.50 3.27 26.28
CA LYS A 68 -12.73 3.83 26.86
C LYS A 68 -13.46 4.76 25.91
N GLU A 69 -12.73 5.62 25.19
CA GLU A 69 -13.34 6.51 24.22
C GLU A 69 -13.90 5.71 23.02
N ALA A 70 -13.17 4.71 22.53
CA ALA A 70 -13.63 3.86 21.44
C ALA A 70 -14.89 3.08 21.78
N GLU A 71 -15.00 2.55 23.00
CA GLU A 71 -16.23 1.95 23.50
C GLU A 71 -17.41 2.92 23.42
N SER A 72 -17.21 4.16 23.90
CA SER A 72 -18.25 5.20 23.88
C SER A 72 -18.67 5.61 22.46
N LEU A 73 -17.73 5.57 21.50
CA LEU A 73 -17.95 5.92 20.10
C LEU A 73 -18.43 4.74 19.24
N GLY A 74 -18.44 3.52 19.79
CA GLY A 74 -18.75 2.30 19.06
C GLY A 74 -17.77 2.01 17.93
N ILE A 75 -16.47 2.24 18.16
CA ILE A 75 -15.37 1.87 17.26
C ILE A 75 -14.39 0.92 17.95
N LYS A 76 -13.41 0.41 17.21
CA LYS A 76 -12.45 -0.60 17.70
C LYS A 76 -11.05 -0.01 17.88
N ILE A 77 -10.31 -0.51 18.88
CA ILE A 77 -8.88 -0.21 19.07
C ILE A 77 -8.10 -1.52 18.98
N TRP A 78 -7.26 -1.65 17.98
CA TRP A 78 -6.40 -2.82 17.80
C TRP A 78 -5.03 -2.58 18.45
N ILE A 79 -4.48 -3.65 19.02
CA ILE A 79 -3.12 -3.66 19.55
C ILE A 79 -2.16 -3.68 18.36
N TYR A 80 -1.09 -2.91 18.46
CA TYR A 80 0.05 -2.98 17.56
C TYR A 80 1.25 -3.49 18.39
N ASP A 81 1.88 -4.57 17.94
CA ASP A 81 2.80 -5.38 18.78
C ASP A 81 4.25 -4.89 18.80
N GLU A 82 4.57 -3.78 18.14
CA GLU A 82 5.94 -3.31 17.93
C GLU A 82 6.10 -1.78 18.10
N ASP A 83 7.31 -1.31 18.43
CA ASP A 83 7.70 0.09 18.21
C ASP A 83 8.21 0.23 16.77
N ARG A 84 7.41 0.89 15.92
CA ARG A 84 7.60 0.98 14.47
C ARG A 84 7.48 -0.40 13.82
N TRP A 85 8.53 -0.90 13.20
CA TRP A 85 8.55 -2.16 12.45
C TRP A 85 10.03 -2.54 12.19
N PRO A 86 10.36 -3.82 11.96
CA PRO A 86 9.49 -5.01 11.92
C PRO A 86 9.22 -5.64 13.29
N SER A 87 8.11 -6.36 13.42
CA SER A 87 7.67 -7.07 14.63
C SER A 87 8.60 -8.20 15.03
N GLY A 88 8.64 -8.46 16.34
CA GLY A 88 9.41 -9.53 16.98
C GLY A 88 10.36 -9.05 18.06
N THR A 89 10.67 -7.75 18.10
CA THR A 89 11.67 -7.17 19.01
C THR A 89 11.05 -6.43 20.21
N ALA A 90 9.82 -5.95 20.07
CA ALA A 90 9.09 -5.12 21.04
C ALA A 90 9.87 -3.85 21.45
N GLY A 91 10.33 -3.06 20.48
CA GLY A 91 11.13 -1.86 20.66
C GLY A 91 12.54 -2.15 21.14
N GLY A 92 13.05 -3.34 20.83
CA GLY A 92 14.31 -3.85 21.33
C GLY A 92 14.25 -4.43 22.75
N LEU A 93 13.09 -4.46 23.40
CA LEU A 93 12.95 -5.04 24.75
C LEU A 93 13.31 -6.53 24.78
N VAL A 94 12.84 -7.32 23.80
CA VAL A 94 13.23 -8.74 23.66
C VAL A 94 14.72 -8.85 23.37
N ALA A 95 15.21 -8.04 22.43
CA ALA A 95 16.60 -8.05 22.02
C ALA A 95 17.53 -7.74 23.22
N SER A 96 17.14 -6.84 24.12
CA SER A 96 17.97 -6.41 25.25
C SER A 96 18.21 -7.48 26.34
N GLU A 97 17.41 -8.55 26.39
CA GLU A 97 17.48 -9.51 27.50
C GLU A 97 18.70 -10.44 27.41
N LYS A 98 19.00 -10.97 26.23
CA LYS A 98 20.06 -11.97 26.01
C LYS A 98 20.60 -11.92 24.60
N SER A 99 21.92 -11.91 24.46
CA SER A 99 22.60 -12.00 23.16
C SER A 99 22.26 -13.27 22.36
N SER A 100 21.87 -14.35 23.04
CA SER A 100 21.39 -15.58 22.39
C SER A 100 20.06 -15.41 21.66
N TYR A 101 19.31 -14.32 21.89
CA TYR A 101 18.08 -14.03 21.17
C TYR A 101 18.30 -13.32 19.83
N ALA A 102 19.53 -12.87 19.54
CA ALA A 102 19.88 -12.29 18.25
C ALA A 102 19.64 -13.28 17.11
N ALA A 103 19.10 -12.80 15.99
CA ALA A 103 18.96 -13.57 14.77
C ALA A 103 20.32 -14.12 14.30
N LYS A 104 20.30 -15.30 13.66
CA LYS A 104 21.51 -15.95 13.16
C LYS A 104 21.42 -16.19 11.66
N ALA A 105 22.59 -16.27 11.05
CA ALA A 105 22.73 -16.66 9.66
C ALA A 105 23.90 -17.64 9.50
N LEU A 106 23.82 -18.49 8.48
CA LEU A 106 24.94 -19.31 8.04
C LEU A 106 25.69 -18.57 6.96
N ILE A 107 26.92 -18.14 7.23
CA ILE A 107 27.80 -17.47 6.26
C ILE A 107 28.77 -18.48 5.66
N MET A 108 28.99 -18.38 4.35
CA MET A 108 30.10 -19.05 3.68
C MET A 108 31.29 -18.08 3.47
N ILE A 109 32.47 -18.48 3.96
CA ILE A 109 33.75 -17.85 3.63
C ILE A 109 34.50 -18.73 2.63
N ILE A 110 34.95 -18.12 1.53
CA ILE A 110 35.75 -18.78 0.50
C ILE A 110 37.20 -18.29 0.62
N ASP A 111 38.15 -19.20 0.74
CA ASP A 111 39.57 -18.88 0.81
C ASP A 111 40.45 -20.01 0.23
N ASN A 112 41.76 -19.80 0.09
CA ASN A 112 42.75 -20.82 -0.27
C ASN A 112 43.31 -21.58 0.96
N LYS A 113 42.78 -21.29 2.14
CA LYS A 113 43.08 -21.95 3.42
C LYS A 113 41.78 -22.21 4.19
N SER A 114 41.72 -23.35 4.87
CA SER A 114 40.61 -23.65 5.78
C SER A 114 40.67 -22.78 7.03
N PHE A 115 39.52 -22.36 7.54
CA PHE A 115 39.40 -21.63 8.79
C PHE A 115 38.57 -22.41 9.83
N PHE A 116 39.18 -22.69 10.99
CA PHE A 116 38.51 -23.29 12.14
C PHE A 116 38.52 -22.30 13.30
N GLY A 117 37.35 -21.75 13.62
CA GLY A 117 37.11 -20.91 14.79
C GLY A 117 35.95 -21.44 15.62
N GLU A 118 35.66 -20.77 16.75
CA GLU A 118 34.59 -21.16 17.67
C GLU A 118 33.21 -21.25 17.00
N ASN A 119 32.94 -20.39 16.02
CA ASN A 119 31.68 -20.36 15.28
C ASN A 119 31.71 -21.14 13.96
N THR A 120 32.80 -21.86 13.64
CA THR A 120 32.87 -22.69 12.43
C THR A 120 32.00 -23.93 12.59
N LEU A 121 31.00 -24.09 11.74
CA LEU A 121 30.09 -25.24 11.74
C LEU A 121 30.62 -26.40 10.88
N ALA A 122 31.22 -26.09 9.73
CA ALA A 122 31.85 -27.08 8.86
C ALA A 122 32.86 -26.41 7.93
N VAL A 123 33.85 -27.18 7.47
CA VAL A 123 34.79 -26.74 6.45
C VAL A 123 34.89 -27.78 5.35
N PHE A 124 34.88 -27.33 4.10
CA PHE A 124 34.98 -28.19 2.93
C PHE A 124 36.21 -27.83 2.11
N ARG A 125 36.95 -28.85 1.68
CA ARG A 125 37.96 -28.75 0.64
C ARG A 125 37.32 -29.06 -0.70
N CYS A 126 37.42 -28.15 -1.66
CA CYS A 126 36.79 -28.32 -2.96
C CYS A 126 37.78 -28.19 -4.13
N GLU A 127 37.64 -29.10 -5.08
CA GLU A 127 38.16 -28.92 -6.44
C GLU A 127 37.30 -27.88 -7.18
N TYR A 128 37.93 -27.05 -8.00
CA TYR A 128 37.25 -26.00 -8.76
C TYR A 128 37.59 -26.08 -10.25
N ASP A 129 36.75 -25.48 -11.09
CA ASP A 129 36.93 -25.45 -12.54
C ASP A 129 37.64 -24.18 -13.05
N ASP A 130 37.77 -24.03 -14.37
CA ASP A 130 38.44 -22.87 -14.98
C ASP A 130 37.79 -21.52 -14.64
N LYS A 131 36.56 -21.52 -14.11
CA LYS A 131 35.83 -20.33 -13.63
C LYS A 131 35.85 -20.19 -12.10
N ILE A 132 36.65 -21.01 -11.40
CA ILE A 132 36.77 -21.05 -9.94
C ILE A 132 35.44 -21.44 -9.26
N LEU A 133 34.61 -22.24 -9.94
CA LEU A 133 33.40 -22.80 -9.34
C LEU A 133 33.70 -24.18 -8.73
N PRO A 134 33.30 -24.45 -7.47
CA PRO A 134 33.42 -25.77 -6.88
C PRO A 134 32.75 -26.85 -7.73
N ARG A 135 33.39 -28.01 -7.88
CA ARG A 135 32.83 -29.19 -8.55
C ARG A 135 32.59 -30.35 -7.61
N LYS A 136 33.59 -30.62 -6.77
CA LYS A 136 33.57 -31.71 -5.80
C LYS A 136 34.13 -31.18 -4.51
N CYS A 137 33.35 -31.33 -3.44
CA CYS A 137 33.71 -30.88 -2.11
C CYS A 137 33.71 -32.09 -1.17
N GLU A 138 34.64 -32.09 -0.22
CA GLU A 138 34.68 -33.03 0.88
C GLU A 138 34.89 -32.28 2.18
N MET A 139 34.20 -32.73 3.23
CA MET A 139 34.33 -32.14 4.55
C MET A 139 35.69 -32.48 5.16
N ILE A 140 36.33 -31.51 5.79
CA ILE A 140 37.61 -31.67 6.48
C ILE A 140 37.47 -31.23 7.94
N ASN A 141 38.24 -31.89 8.81
CA ASN A 141 38.21 -31.66 10.27
C ASN A 141 39.53 -31.12 10.83
N ARG A 142 40.44 -30.66 9.95
CA ARG A 142 41.75 -30.13 10.33
C ARG A 142 42.17 -29.03 9.38
N SER A 143 42.99 -28.11 9.89
CA SER A 143 43.48 -26.99 9.10
C SER A 143 44.39 -27.44 7.95
N GLU A 144 44.05 -27.05 6.73
CA GLU A 144 44.80 -27.31 5.49
C GLU A 144 44.83 -26.03 4.64
N GLY A 145 45.83 -25.90 3.76
CA GLY A 145 45.99 -24.75 2.88
C GLY A 145 46.70 -25.13 1.59
N SER A 146 46.16 -24.74 0.45
CA SER A 146 46.73 -25.05 -0.86
C SER A 146 46.22 -24.10 -1.92
N SER A 147 47.08 -23.70 -2.85
CA SER A 147 46.65 -22.98 -4.05
C SER A 147 45.92 -23.86 -5.08
N ARG A 148 45.84 -25.18 -4.85
CA ARG A 148 45.17 -26.15 -5.74
C ARG A 148 43.69 -26.37 -5.42
N TYR A 149 43.25 -25.94 -4.24
CA TYR A 149 41.88 -26.12 -3.76
C TYR A 149 41.31 -24.79 -3.30
N ILE A 150 40.00 -24.70 -3.29
CA ILE A 150 39.27 -23.69 -2.53
C ILE A 150 38.71 -24.33 -1.27
N TYR A 151 38.72 -23.58 -0.17
CA TYR A 151 38.17 -23.99 1.11
C TYR A 151 36.93 -23.17 1.39
N LEU A 152 35.82 -23.86 1.62
CA LEU A 152 34.55 -23.25 2.01
C LEU A 152 34.39 -23.44 3.52
N SER A 153 34.54 -22.37 4.28
CA SER A 153 34.35 -22.38 5.73
C SER A 153 32.97 -21.81 6.05
N PHE A 154 32.11 -22.63 6.63
CA PHE A 154 30.75 -22.26 7.00
C PHE A 154 30.70 -21.84 8.45
N ILE A 155 30.25 -20.62 8.71
CA ILE A 155 30.32 -19.95 10.00
C ILE A 155 28.92 -19.55 10.44
N ARG A 156 28.61 -19.83 11.70
CA ARG A 156 27.44 -19.28 12.36
C ARG A 156 27.68 -17.80 12.69
N HIS A 157 26.92 -16.94 12.04
CA HIS A 157 26.88 -15.52 12.33
C HIS A 157 25.73 -15.20 13.28
N VAL A 158 25.96 -14.21 14.15
CA VAL A 158 24.98 -13.71 15.10
C VAL A 158 24.85 -12.21 14.87
N ALA A 159 23.61 -11.74 14.70
CA ALA A 159 23.31 -10.33 14.48
C ALA A 159 23.94 -9.45 15.57
N SER A 160 24.55 -8.35 15.16
CA SER A 160 25.23 -7.40 16.05
C SER A 160 24.36 -6.18 16.30
N PRO A 161 24.42 -5.57 17.51
CA PRO A 161 23.73 -4.31 17.78
C PRO A 161 24.32 -3.15 16.94
N GLY A 162 23.59 -2.04 16.87
CA GLY A 162 23.96 -0.83 16.13
C GLY A 162 23.15 -0.60 14.85
N ASP A 163 22.14 -1.43 14.58
CA ASP A 163 21.23 -1.20 13.46
C ASP A 163 20.12 -0.22 13.87
N VAL A 164 20.11 0.95 13.24
CA VAL A 164 19.10 1.99 13.50
C VAL A 164 17.69 1.59 13.05
N TRP A 165 17.55 0.58 12.18
CA TRP A 165 16.23 0.03 11.86
C TRP A 165 15.63 -0.67 13.08
N PHE A 166 16.45 -1.32 13.91
CA PHE A 166 16.04 -1.99 15.14
C PHE A 166 16.32 -1.14 16.39
N SER A 167 16.19 0.19 16.28
CA SER A 167 16.42 1.13 17.40
C SER A 167 17.81 1.02 18.04
N GLY A 168 18.82 0.63 17.27
CA GLY A 168 20.20 0.43 17.74
C GLY A 168 20.46 -0.97 18.32
N PHE A 169 19.45 -1.85 18.39
CA PHE A 169 19.60 -3.25 18.76
C PHE A 169 19.85 -4.12 17.52
N TYR A 170 19.79 -5.45 17.70
CA TYR A 170 19.73 -6.44 16.63
C TYR A 170 18.30 -6.95 16.45
N TYR A 171 18.01 -7.54 15.29
CA TYR A 171 16.78 -8.29 15.12
C TYR A 171 16.82 -9.63 15.86
N THR A 172 15.68 -10.10 16.31
CA THR A 172 15.53 -11.31 17.11
C THR A 172 15.36 -12.56 16.26
N ASP A 173 15.80 -13.71 16.77
CA ASP A 173 15.71 -15.02 16.12
C ASP A 173 14.27 -15.56 16.17
N LEU A 174 13.45 -15.20 15.18
CA LEU A 174 12.06 -15.67 15.08
C LEU A 174 11.93 -17.15 14.66
N LEU A 175 13.04 -17.82 14.35
CA LEU A 175 13.05 -19.28 14.16
C LEU A 175 13.09 -20.02 15.51
N ASP A 176 13.50 -19.37 16.60
CA ASP A 176 13.50 -19.97 17.94
C ASP A 176 12.14 -19.75 18.65
N PRO A 177 11.37 -20.82 18.92
CA PRO A 177 10.05 -20.69 19.56
C PRO A 177 10.11 -20.12 20.98
N ASP A 178 11.25 -20.19 21.68
CA ASP A 178 11.39 -19.59 23.02
C ASP A 178 11.58 -18.07 22.93
N VAL A 179 12.16 -17.56 21.84
CA VAL A 179 12.28 -16.12 21.57
C VAL A 179 10.91 -15.54 21.24
N VAL A 180 10.13 -16.20 20.37
CA VAL A 180 8.75 -15.78 20.05
C VAL A 180 7.87 -15.81 21.30
N LYS A 181 8.00 -16.84 22.13
CA LYS A 181 7.25 -16.90 23.40
C LYS A 181 7.56 -15.70 24.27
N ARG A 182 8.84 -15.30 24.34
CA ARG A 182 9.25 -14.12 25.11
C ARG A 182 8.70 -12.83 24.50
N PHE A 183 8.67 -12.73 23.17
CA PHE A 183 8.01 -11.63 22.47
C PHE A 183 6.52 -11.52 22.86
N ILE A 184 5.76 -12.61 22.84
CA ILE A 184 4.34 -12.62 23.27
C ILE A 184 4.20 -12.14 24.73
N GLU A 185 5.07 -12.60 25.62
CA GLU A 185 5.06 -12.21 27.04
C GLU A 185 5.32 -10.72 27.28
N ILE A 186 6.12 -10.08 26.42
CA ILE A 186 6.49 -8.66 26.54
C ILE A 186 5.49 -7.78 25.77
N ALA A 187 5.25 -8.07 24.50
CA ALA A 187 4.50 -7.20 23.60
C ALA A 187 2.98 -7.33 23.73
N MET A 188 2.47 -8.52 24.06
CA MET A 188 1.03 -8.81 23.95
C MET A 188 0.36 -9.04 25.30
N LYS A 189 0.99 -9.85 26.17
CA LYS A 189 0.43 -10.23 27.46
C LYS A 189 0.06 -9.04 28.38
N PRO A 190 0.83 -7.94 28.46
CA PRO A 190 0.46 -6.80 29.31
C PRO A 190 -0.89 -6.17 28.94
N TYR A 191 -1.24 -6.13 27.64
CA TYR A 191 -2.54 -5.63 27.20
C TYR A 191 -3.68 -6.54 27.68
N LEU A 192 -3.51 -7.86 27.55
CA LEU A 192 -4.49 -8.84 28.02
C LEU A 192 -4.74 -8.73 29.54
N GLU A 193 -3.67 -8.55 30.33
CA GLU A 193 -3.76 -8.43 31.78
C GLU A 193 -4.47 -7.16 32.22
N ARG A 194 -4.21 -6.03 31.54
CA ARG A 194 -4.76 -4.71 31.90
C ARG A 194 -6.16 -4.44 31.35
N PHE A 195 -6.52 -5.03 30.20
CA PHE A 195 -7.74 -4.68 29.45
C PHE A 195 -8.68 -5.87 29.22
N ARG A 196 -8.60 -6.93 30.04
CA ARG A 196 -9.35 -8.18 29.88
C ARG A 196 -10.84 -8.01 29.56
N GLU A 197 -11.51 -7.03 30.17
CA GLU A 197 -12.95 -6.77 29.96
C GLU A 197 -13.30 -6.27 28.55
N TYR A 198 -12.31 -5.70 27.84
CA TYR A 198 -12.47 -5.14 26.49
C TYR A 198 -12.05 -6.12 25.37
N ILE A 199 -11.35 -7.19 25.71
CA ILE A 199 -10.77 -8.16 24.77
C ILE A 199 -11.87 -8.94 24.03
N GLY A 200 -11.71 -9.08 22.71
CA GLY A 200 -12.68 -9.73 21.83
C GLY A 200 -13.91 -8.87 21.51
N ASN A 201 -14.00 -7.66 22.09
CA ASN A 201 -15.04 -6.69 21.78
C ASN A 201 -14.45 -5.36 21.30
N VAL A 202 -14.10 -4.45 22.21
CA VAL A 202 -13.54 -3.12 21.86
C VAL A 202 -12.11 -3.26 21.38
N VAL A 203 -11.36 -4.22 21.95
CA VAL A 203 -10.03 -4.63 21.53
C VAL A 203 -10.13 -5.99 20.84
N PRO A 204 -10.31 -6.01 19.50
CA PRO A 204 -10.63 -7.25 18.78
C PRO A 204 -9.41 -8.12 18.50
N GLY A 205 -8.20 -7.57 18.50
CA GLY A 205 -7.02 -8.30 18.04
C GLY A 205 -5.72 -7.50 18.04
N VAL A 206 -4.69 -8.14 17.50
CA VAL A 206 -3.31 -7.66 17.44
C VAL A 206 -2.83 -7.66 15.98
N PHE A 207 -2.12 -6.60 15.59
CA PHE A 207 -1.45 -6.44 14.31
C PHE A 207 0.06 -6.69 14.46
N THR A 208 0.62 -7.45 13.52
CA THR A 208 2.07 -7.67 13.37
C THR A 208 2.54 -7.11 12.03
N ASP A 209 3.70 -6.47 12.00
CA ASP A 209 4.21 -5.73 10.85
C ASP A 209 5.56 -6.27 10.38
N GLU A 210 5.63 -6.77 9.16
CA GLU A 210 6.85 -7.21 8.48
C GLU A 210 7.81 -8.18 9.25
N PRO A 211 7.34 -9.18 10.04
CA PRO A 211 8.24 -10.14 10.66
C PRO A 211 8.98 -10.97 9.58
N ASN A 212 10.24 -11.32 9.85
CA ASN A 212 11.09 -11.99 8.87
C ASN A 212 12.16 -12.93 9.51
N ILE A 213 12.95 -13.61 8.68
CA ILE A 213 13.99 -14.56 9.13
C ILE A 213 15.42 -14.10 8.80
N HIS A 214 15.61 -12.83 8.45
CA HIS A 214 16.93 -12.27 8.18
C HIS A 214 17.54 -11.62 9.43
N ASP A 215 18.87 -11.70 9.54
CA ASP A 215 19.63 -11.17 10.67
C ASP A 215 19.83 -9.63 10.65
N SER A 216 19.47 -9.01 9.53
CA SER A 216 19.70 -7.60 9.21
C SER A 216 18.78 -7.16 8.08
N ARG A 217 18.78 -5.85 7.78
CA ARG A 217 17.95 -5.30 6.70
C ARG A 217 18.20 -6.03 5.35
N PRO A 218 17.17 -6.65 4.73
CA PRO A 218 17.35 -7.29 3.43
C PRO A 218 17.88 -6.31 2.39
N ARG A 219 18.74 -6.81 1.49
CA ARG A 219 19.20 -6.04 0.34
C ARG A 219 18.09 -6.02 -0.71
N PHE A 220 17.26 -4.98 -0.68
CA PHE A 220 16.28 -4.75 -1.74
C PHE A 220 16.96 -4.57 -3.12
N PRO A 221 16.26 -4.86 -4.24
CA PRO A 221 16.82 -4.75 -5.58
C PRO A 221 17.34 -3.35 -5.94
N VAL A 222 18.04 -3.27 -7.08
CA VAL A 222 18.87 -2.13 -7.54
C VAL A 222 18.19 -0.76 -7.48
N TRP A 223 16.86 -0.66 -7.53
CA TRP A 223 16.13 0.60 -7.43
C TRP A 223 16.16 1.25 -6.03
N TRP A 224 16.39 0.50 -4.96
CA TRP A 224 16.61 1.03 -3.60
C TRP A 224 18.10 1.31 -3.28
N LYS A 225 19.04 0.94 -4.17
CA LYS A 225 20.49 0.94 -3.88
C LYS A 225 21.14 2.31 -3.63
N LYS A 226 20.47 3.43 -3.92
CA LYS A 226 21.16 4.73 -3.98
C LYS A 226 21.06 5.61 -2.73
N ILE A 227 20.20 5.31 -1.75
CA ILE A 227 19.72 6.37 -0.86
C ILE A 227 19.64 5.97 0.61
N SER A 228 20.77 5.64 1.23
CA SER A 228 20.86 5.81 2.70
C SER A 228 22.32 5.86 3.11
N ILE A 229 22.86 7.07 3.19
CA ILE A 229 24.07 7.37 3.94
C ILE A 229 23.65 8.27 5.12
N PRO A 230 23.99 7.93 6.37
CA PRO A 230 24.75 6.75 6.77
C PRO A 230 23.98 5.44 6.52
N PRO A 231 24.69 4.31 6.30
CA PRO A 231 24.04 3.01 6.22
C PRO A 231 23.21 2.79 7.47
N ARG A 232 21.91 2.50 7.30
CA ARG A 232 21.02 2.15 8.41
C ARG A 232 21.37 0.72 8.90
N GLY A 233 22.51 0.57 9.58
CA GLY A 233 22.95 -0.68 10.21
C GLY A 233 23.91 -1.58 9.42
N SER A 234 24.26 -2.70 10.07
CA SER A 234 25.11 -3.78 9.56
C SER A 234 24.43 -4.45 8.36
N ARG A 235 25.11 -4.57 7.22
CA ARG A 235 24.52 -5.16 6.01
C ARG A 235 24.58 -6.70 6.05
N PHE A 236 23.55 -7.36 5.55
CA PHE A 236 23.53 -8.80 5.32
C PHE A 236 24.82 -9.26 4.60
N PRO A 237 25.53 -10.27 5.15
CA PRO A 237 26.71 -10.84 4.52
C PRO A 237 26.37 -11.38 3.13
N ILE A 238 27.26 -11.20 2.14
CA ILE A 238 26.97 -11.47 0.72
C ILE A 238 26.66 -12.96 0.45
N TYR A 239 27.17 -13.87 1.29
CA TYR A 239 27.01 -15.32 1.14
C TYR A 239 26.36 -15.91 2.39
N ALA A 240 25.12 -15.53 2.67
CA ALA A 240 24.39 -15.97 3.85
C ALA A 240 23.01 -16.57 3.53
N VAL A 241 22.60 -17.52 4.37
CA VAL A 241 21.25 -18.10 4.41
C VAL A 241 20.74 -18.09 5.87
N PRO A 242 19.42 -18.06 6.10
CA PRO A 242 18.86 -18.03 7.47
C PRO A 242 19.30 -19.24 8.29
N TRP A 243 19.49 -19.05 9.60
CA TRP A 243 19.93 -20.13 10.50
C TRP A 243 19.43 -19.93 11.92
N THR A 244 19.33 -21.00 12.68
CA THR A 244 19.16 -20.97 14.15
C THR A 244 19.89 -22.14 14.79
N ASP A 245 20.24 -22.04 16.07
CA ASP A 245 21.03 -23.06 16.78
C ASP A 245 20.32 -24.44 16.81
N ARG A 246 18.98 -24.45 16.73
CA ARG A 246 18.16 -25.69 16.70
C ARG A 246 17.99 -26.29 15.30
N PHE A 247 18.44 -25.59 14.25
CA PHE A 247 18.09 -25.94 12.88
C PHE A 247 18.61 -27.32 12.48
N ARG A 248 19.86 -27.66 12.83
CA ARG A 248 20.48 -28.95 12.45
C ARG A 248 19.68 -30.15 12.95
N GLU A 249 19.32 -30.15 14.23
CA GLU A 249 18.57 -31.25 14.85
C GLU A 249 17.16 -31.35 14.27
N TYR A 250 16.49 -30.20 14.10
CA TYR A 250 15.17 -30.12 13.50
C TYR A 250 15.17 -30.61 12.04
N PHE A 251 16.16 -30.21 11.26
CA PHE A 251 16.37 -30.64 9.88
C PHE A 251 16.58 -32.15 9.78
N ALA A 252 17.48 -32.71 10.58
CA ALA A 252 17.77 -34.14 10.56
C ALA A 252 16.55 -34.99 10.93
N LYS A 253 15.73 -34.51 11.86
CA LYS A 253 14.47 -35.16 12.25
C LYS A 253 13.46 -35.24 11.10
N ILE A 254 13.38 -34.21 10.25
CA ILE A 254 12.39 -34.12 9.16
C ILE A 254 12.89 -34.79 7.88
N ASN A 255 14.15 -34.55 7.51
CA ASN A 255 14.68 -34.95 6.20
C ASN A 255 15.53 -36.23 6.26
N GLY A 256 15.91 -36.70 7.45
CA GLY A 256 16.60 -37.97 7.64
C GLY A 256 18.11 -37.95 7.37
N TYR A 257 18.73 -36.77 7.24
CA TYR A 257 20.19 -36.62 7.09
C TYR A 257 20.70 -35.32 7.73
N ASP A 258 22.02 -35.24 7.93
CA ASP A 258 22.66 -34.06 8.51
C ASP A 258 22.98 -33.00 7.45
N ILE A 259 22.36 -31.83 7.57
CA ILE A 259 22.59 -30.70 6.65
C ILE A 259 24.05 -30.22 6.64
N LEU A 260 24.81 -30.41 7.72
CA LEU A 260 26.21 -29.97 7.77
C LEU A 260 27.07 -30.68 6.72
N GLU A 261 26.72 -31.91 6.33
CA GLU A 261 27.42 -32.68 5.30
C GLU A 261 27.22 -32.13 3.88
N LYS A 262 26.23 -31.25 3.72
CA LYS A 262 25.69 -30.82 2.42
C LYS A 262 25.73 -29.30 2.19
N LEU A 263 26.33 -28.52 3.10
CA LEU A 263 26.33 -27.05 3.03
C LEU A 263 26.81 -26.46 1.69
N PRO A 264 27.84 -27.01 0.99
CA PRO A 264 28.23 -26.50 -0.33
C PRO A 264 27.10 -26.52 -1.37
N GLU A 265 26.17 -27.48 -1.26
CA GLU A 265 25.05 -27.63 -2.19
C GLU A 265 24.01 -26.48 -2.04
N LEU A 266 23.96 -25.81 -0.88
CA LEU A 266 23.13 -24.61 -0.68
C LEU A 266 23.63 -23.40 -1.48
N PHE A 267 24.92 -23.36 -1.78
CA PHE A 267 25.58 -22.23 -2.45
C PHE A 267 25.92 -22.54 -3.91
N PHE A 268 26.23 -23.79 -4.25
CA PHE A 268 26.69 -24.18 -5.58
C PHE A 268 25.91 -25.36 -6.16
N ASP A 269 25.81 -25.43 -7.49
CA ASP A 269 25.05 -26.45 -8.21
C ASP A 269 25.87 -27.75 -8.32
N ILE A 270 26.17 -28.35 -7.17
CA ILE A 270 26.96 -29.58 -7.02
C ILE A 270 26.18 -30.63 -6.21
N GLY A 271 26.56 -31.90 -6.35
CA GLY A 271 25.89 -32.98 -5.62
C GLY A 271 24.40 -33.06 -5.93
N ASP A 272 23.57 -33.18 -4.90
CA ASP A 272 22.11 -33.24 -5.00
C ASP A 272 21.45 -31.92 -4.59
N TYR A 273 21.99 -30.81 -5.10
CA TYR A 273 21.60 -29.46 -4.68
C TYR A 273 20.10 -29.16 -4.80
N VAL A 274 19.41 -29.74 -5.79
CA VAL A 274 17.96 -29.56 -5.97
C VAL A 274 17.23 -30.08 -4.73
N LYS A 275 17.56 -31.30 -4.29
CA LYS A 275 17.02 -31.90 -3.07
C LYS A 275 17.42 -31.13 -1.83
N THR A 276 18.71 -30.84 -1.69
CA THR A 276 19.24 -30.18 -0.48
C THR A 276 18.65 -28.79 -0.28
N ARG A 277 18.52 -27.98 -1.34
CA ARG A 277 17.93 -26.64 -1.24
C ARG A 277 16.42 -26.70 -1.00
N TYR A 278 15.72 -27.61 -1.66
CA TYR A 278 14.29 -27.85 -1.41
C TYR A 278 14.02 -28.20 0.07
N ASP A 279 14.74 -29.18 0.62
CA ASP A 279 14.60 -29.58 2.01
C ASP A 279 14.96 -28.45 2.97
N PHE A 280 16.03 -27.70 2.68
CA PHE A 280 16.48 -26.59 3.50
C PHE A 280 15.39 -25.52 3.62
N TRP A 281 14.89 -25.01 2.49
CA TRP A 281 13.89 -23.94 2.50
C TRP A 281 12.52 -24.41 3.00
N LYS A 282 12.10 -25.66 2.69
CA LYS A 282 10.89 -26.25 3.28
C LYS A 282 11.00 -26.35 4.79
N THR A 283 12.16 -26.74 5.32
CA THR A 283 12.40 -26.86 6.76
C THR A 283 12.45 -25.49 7.45
N ILE A 284 13.15 -24.51 6.87
CA ILE A 284 13.20 -23.12 7.37
C ILE A 284 11.81 -22.52 7.43
N THR A 285 11.04 -22.62 6.34
CA THR A 285 9.67 -22.09 6.26
C THR A 285 8.78 -22.73 7.31
N ARG A 286 8.83 -24.07 7.43
CA ARG A 286 8.05 -24.80 8.44
C ARG A 286 8.42 -24.37 9.86
N LEU A 287 9.71 -24.21 10.16
CA LEU A 287 10.17 -23.77 11.46
C LEU A 287 9.68 -22.35 11.77
N PHE A 288 9.73 -21.43 10.80
CA PHE A 288 9.22 -20.06 11.01
C PHE A 288 7.71 -20.04 11.22
N VAL A 289 6.93 -20.77 10.42
CA VAL A 289 5.48 -20.91 10.57
C VAL A 289 5.12 -21.46 11.96
N GLU A 290 5.82 -22.51 12.43
CA GLU A 290 5.55 -23.15 13.73
C GLU A 290 5.99 -22.27 14.91
N SER A 291 7.17 -21.64 14.84
CA SER A 291 7.72 -20.82 15.91
C SER A 291 6.98 -19.49 16.05
N PHE A 292 6.68 -18.81 14.94
CA PHE A 292 6.11 -17.46 14.93
C PHE A 292 4.59 -17.47 14.75
N SER A 293 4.13 -17.74 13.53
CA SER A 293 2.73 -17.53 13.15
C SER A 293 1.77 -18.40 13.94
N LYS A 294 2.06 -19.70 14.03
CA LYS A 294 1.22 -20.66 14.74
C LYS A 294 1.18 -20.35 16.24
N GLN A 295 2.32 -20.06 16.84
CA GLN A 295 2.40 -19.78 18.27
C GLN A 295 1.60 -18.53 18.66
N ILE A 296 1.72 -17.44 17.87
CA ILE A 296 0.94 -16.21 18.09
C ILE A 296 -0.54 -16.46 17.82
N TYR A 297 -0.89 -17.17 16.74
CA TYR A 297 -2.26 -17.54 16.42
C TYR A 297 -2.93 -18.30 17.56
N GLU A 298 -2.31 -19.36 18.06
CA GLU A 298 -2.84 -20.21 19.14
C GLU A 298 -2.98 -19.41 20.45
N TRP A 299 -2.02 -18.53 20.75
CA TRP A 299 -2.12 -17.64 21.91
C TRP A 299 -3.27 -16.65 21.77
N CYS A 300 -3.42 -16.02 20.61
CA CYS A 300 -4.51 -15.10 20.31
C CYS A 300 -5.88 -15.80 20.39
N ASP A 301 -6.03 -16.97 19.78
CA ASP A 301 -7.27 -17.75 19.77
C ASP A 301 -7.70 -18.13 21.21
N LEU A 302 -6.75 -18.62 22.02
CA LEU A 302 -6.98 -18.94 23.44
C LEU A 302 -7.50 -17.73 24.24
N HIS A 303 -7.09 -16.52 23.86
CA HIS A 303 -7.41 -15.27 24.56
C HIS A 303 -8.48 -14.43 23.87
N LYS A 304 -9.18 -14.96 22.85
CA LYS A 304 -10.25 -14.26 22.10
C LYS A 304 -9.76 -12.99 21.40
N LEU A 305 -8.50 -12.98 21.00
CA LEU A 305 -7.91 -11.96 20.15
C LEU A 305 -7.81 -12.50 18.73
N MET A 306 -8.09 -11.65 17.74
CA MET A 306 -7.74 -11.93 16.35
C MET A 306 -6.26 -11.61 16.11
N PHE A 307 -5.61 -12.40 15.28
CA PHE A 307 -4.26 -12.18 14.79
C PHE A 307 -4.33 -11.73 13.34
N THR A 308 -3.78 -10.54 13.05
CA THR A 308 -3.73 -9.90 11.74
C THR A 308 -2.36 -9.26 11.51
N GLY A 309 -2.11 -8.78 10.30
CA GLY A 309 -0.84 -8.17 9.93
C GLY A 309 -0.45 -8.57 8.52
N HIS A 310 0.82 -8.41 8.19
CA HIS A 310 1.42 -8.90 6.94
C HIS A 310 2.88 -9.26 7.17
N TYR A 311 3.53 -9.85 6.16
CA TYR A 311 4.92 -10.31 6.22
C TYR A 311 5.83 -9.45 5.36
N LEU A 312 7.14 -9.49 5.62
CA LEU A 312 8.08 -8.68 4.84
C LEU A 312 8.23 -9.20 3.40
N ALA A 313 8.10 -8.29 2.42
CA ALA A 313 8.46 -8.48 1.01
C ALA A 313 7.70 -9.62 0.31
N GLU A 314 6.36 -9.56 0.35
CA GLU A 314 5.45 -10.56 -0.21
C GLU A 314 5.22 -10.40 -1.73
N ASP A 315 5.89 -9.42 -2.36
CA ASP A 315 5.64 -8.92 -3.73
C ASP A 315 5.83 -9.97 -4.84
N ASP A 316 6.86 -10.82 -4.71
CA ASP A 316 7.22 -11.81 -5.71
C ASP A 316 7.82 -13.10 -5.11
N LEU A 317 8.15 -14.10 -5.94
CA LEU A 317 8.66 -15.38 -5.45
C LEU A 317 10.07 -15.29 -4.86
N LEU A 318 10.87 -14.30 -5.27
CA LEU A 318 12.25 -14.13 -4.83
C LEU A 318 12.37 -13.26 -3.58
N SER A 319 11.60 -12.17 -3.54
CA SER A 319 11.53 -11.25 -2.42
C SER A 319 11.03 -11.96 -1.15
N GLN A 320 10.02 -12.82 -1.27
CA GLN A 320 9.48 -13.57 -0.14
C GLN A 320 10.42 -14.64 0.43
N MET A 321 11.61 -14.87 -0.16
CA MET A 321 12.63 -15.74 0.45
C MET A 321 13.04 -15.23 1.84
N VAL A 322 12.79 -13.95 2.15
CA VAL A 322 12.98 -13.38 3.49
C VAL A 322 12.01 -13.89 4.55
N VAL A 323 10.98 -14.64 4.13
CA VAL A 323 10.05 -15.40 4.96
C VAL A 323 9.90 -16.87 4.50
N GLY A 324 10.73 -17.30 3.54
CA GLY A 324 10.67 -18.64 2.94
C GLY A 324 9.53 -18.80 1.93
N SER A 325 8.28 -18.83 2.39
CA SER A 325 7.05 -18.75 1.59
C SER A 325 5.96 -18.11 2.42
N VAL A 326 5.23 -17.14 1.86
CA VAL A 326 4.26 -16.36 2.63
C VAL A 326 2.94 -17.09 2.88
N MET A 327 2.43 -17.83 1.90
CA MET A 327 1.09 -18.44 1.95
C MET A 327 0.87 -19.38 3.16
N PRO A 328 1.84 -20.23 3.57
CA PRO A 328 1.74 -21.05 4.77
C PRO A 328 1.53 -20.27 6.08
N HIS A 329 1.96 -19.01 6.13
CA HIS A 329 1.76 -18.17 7.31
C HIS A 329 0.31 -17.68 7.45
N TYR A 330 -0.37 -17.41 6.34
CA TYR A 330 -1.77 -16.97 6.34
C TYR A 330 -2.74 -18.04 6.92
N GLU A 331 -2.36 -19.32 6.90
CA GLU A 331 -3.11 -20.39 7.59
C GLU A 331 -3.28 -20.08 9.08
N TYR A 332 -2.28 -19.46 9.69
CA TYR A 332 -2.23 -19.09 11.10
C TYR A 332 -2.48 -17.59 11.27
N MET A 333 -3.47 -17.04 10.59
CA MET A 333 -4.01 -15.70 10.83
C MET A 333 -5.54 -15.75 10.87
N HIS A 334 -6.13 -15.03 11.82
CA HIS A 334 -7.59 -14.89 11.90
C HIS A 334 -8.11 -13.95 10.81
N VAL A 335 -7.33 -12.90 10.53
CA VAL A 335 -7.52 -11.94 9.45
C VAL A 335 -6.19 -11.87 8.70
N PRO A 336 -5.94 -12.73 7.69
CA PRO A 336 -4.72 -12.65 6.92
C PRO A 336 -4.66 -11.30 6.18
N GLY A 337 -3.46 -10.74 6.02
CA GLY A 337 -3.28 -9.44 5.40
C GLY A 337 -1.98 -9.31 4.63
N ILE A 338 -1.92 -8.22 3.86
CA ILE A 338 -0.80 -7.83 2.99
C ILE A 338 -0.55 -6.32 3.13
N ASP A 339 0.51 -5.81 2.52
CA ASP A 339 0.67 -4.39 2.24
C ASP A 339 0.56 -4.05 0.74
N HIS A 340 0.17 -2.81 0.47
CA HIS A 340 0.11 -2.22 -0.85
C HIS A 340 0.54 -0.76 -0.78
N LEU A 341 1.76 -0.48 -1.24
CA LEU A 341 2.37 0.83 -1.16
C LEU A 341 2.52 1.50 -2.53
N GLY A 342 2.51 2.83 -2.48
CA GLY A 342 2.77 3.71 -3.63
C GLY A 342 1.57 3.89 -4.56
N LEU A 343 1.70 4.85 -5.48
CA LEU A 343 0.70 5.14 -6.50
C LEU A 343 0.84 4.17 -7.69
N GLN A 344 0.55 2.89 -7.46
CA GLN A 344 0.61 1.80 -8.42
C GLN A 344 -0.48 0.76 -8.11
N ILE A 345 -0.70 -0.25 -8.96
CA ILE A 345 -1.64 -1.35 -8.68
C ILE A 345 -1.03 -2.72 -9.00
N TRP A 346 -0.42 -2.86 -10.18
CA TRP A 346 -0.02 -4.17 -10.71
C TRP A 346 1.10 -4.86 -9.93
N GLY A 347 1.88 -4.13 -9.14
CA GLY A 347 2.94 -4.68 -8.29
C GLY A 347 2.41 -5.65 -7.24
N SER A 348 1.17 -5.48 -6.78
CA SER A 348 0.59 -6.32 -5.73
C SER A 348 -0.38 -7.39 -6.27
N LEU A 349 -0.37 -7.67 -7.57
CA LEU A 349 -1.23 -8.70 -8.17
C LEU A 349 -0.97 -10.07 -7.54
N LEU A 350 0.30 -10.49 -7.47
CA LEU A 350 0.66 -11.77 -6.86
C LEU A 350 0.31 -11.76 -5.36
N THR A 351 0.75 -10.74 -4.63
CA THR A 351 0.49 -10.56 -3.20
C THR A 351 -0.98 -10.69 -2.83
N ALA A 352 -1.87 -9.94 -3.51
CA ALA A 352 -3.30 -9.98 -3.29
C ALA A 352 -3.92 -11.35 -3.63
N LYS A 353 -3.42 -12.04 -4.66
CA LYS A 353 -3.88 -13.38 -5.02
C LYS A 353 -3.35 -14.45 -4.06
N GLN A 354 -2.15 -14.32 -3.49
CA GLN A 354 -1.64 -15.23 -2.46
C GLN A 354 -2.56 -15.21 -1.23
N VAL A 355 -2.80 -14.03 -0.65
CA VAL A 355 -3.59 -13.89 0.58
C VAL A 355 -5.06 -14.26 0.37
N SER A 356 -5.68 -13.80 -0.73
CA SER A 356 -7.09 -14.09 -0.99
C SER A 356 -7.35 -15.56 -1.30
N SER A 357 -6.40 -16.26 -1.91
CA SER A 357 -6.54 -17.71 -2.17
C SER A 357 -6.54 -18.50 -0.86
N VAL A 358 -5.59 -18.24 0.04
CA VAL A 358 -5.56 -18.92 1.35
C VAL A 358 -6.81 -18.57 2.17
N ALA A 359 -7.23 -17.31 2.14
CA ALA A 359 -8.42 -16.86 2.85
C ALA A 359 -9.68 -17.60 2.37
N GLU A 360 -9.91 -17.72 1.06
CA GLU A 360 -11.06 -18.43 0.52
C GLU A 360 -10.97 -19.95 0.74
N GLN A 361 -9.79 -20.55 0.61
CA GLN A 361 -9.55 -21.97 0.84
C GLN A 361 -9.81 -22.38 2.29
N LEU A 362 -9.49 -21.51 3.25
CA LEU A 362 -9.59 -21.76 4.69
C LEU A 362 -10.73 -20.98 5.37
N GLU A 363 -11.69 -20.46 4.58
CA GLU A 363 -12.89 -19.76 5.05
C GLU A 363 -12.63 -18.55 5.98
N ARG A 364 -11.52 -17.84 5.76
CA ARG A 364 -11.23 -16.57 6.43
C ARG A 364 -12.14 -15.49 5.85
N LYS A 365 -13.02 -14.95 6.69
CA LYS A 365 -14.04 -13.96 6.28
C LYS A 365 -13.45 -12.60 5.92
N ARG A 366 -12.33 -12.23 6.52
CA ARG A 366 -11.73 -10.89 6.41
C ARG A 366 -10.31 -11.03 5.89
N VAL A 367 -9.97 -10.16 4.93
CA VAL A 367 -8.64 -10.08 4.33
C VAL A 367 -8.22 -8.62 4.33
N LEU A 368 -7.15 -8.34 5.06
CA LEU A 368 -6.65 -6.98 5.29
C LEU A 368 -5.65 -6.57 4.20
N SER A 369 -5.61 -5.29 3.88
CA SER A 369 -4.45 -4.67 3.22
C SER A 369 -4.08 -3.39 3.93
N GLU A 370 -2.82 -3.25 4.36
CA GLU A 370 -2.21 -1.96 4.59
C GLU A 370 -2.15 -1.22 3.25
N THR A 371 -2.73 -0.02 3.15
CA THR A 371 -2.95 0.66 1.87
C THR A 371 -2.75 2.17 2.03
N TYR A 372 -2.38 2.83 0.93
CA TYR A 372 -2.19 4.28 0.80
C TYR A 372 -0.92 4.87 1.41
N GLY A 373 -0.06 4.01 1.98
CA GLY A 373 1.30 4.38 2.33
C GLY A 373 2.10 4.72 1.08
N CYS A 374 3.05 5.63 1.22
CA CYS A 374 3.90 6.15 0.15
C CYS A 374 3.21 6.91 -1.01
N LEU A 375 1.92 7.30 -0.93
CA LEU A 375 1.23 8.17 -1.90
C LEU A 375 1.65 9.65 -1.81
N GLY A 376 2.26 10.08 -0.70
CA GLY A 376 2.56 11.48 -0.43
C GLY A 376 1.32 12.32 -0.13
N ASN A 377 1.46 13.65 -0.06
CA ASN A 377 0.37 14.56 0.36
C ASN A 377 -0.71 14.85 -0.72
N TYR A 378 -0.74 14.10 -1.82
CA TYR A 378 -1.61 14.38 -2.98
C TYR A 378 -2.82 13.45 -3.14
N GLY A 379 -2.75 12.19 -2.69
CA GLY A 379 -3.71 11.13 -3.07
C GLY A 379 -5.17 11.60 -3.13
N SER A 380 -5.73 11.64 -4.34
CA SER A 380 -7.11 12.05 -4.60
C SER A 380 -8.11 10.94 -4.23
N PHE A 381 -9.40 11.25 -4.24
CA PHE A 381 -10.42 10.21 -4.02
C PHE A 381 -10.47 9.22 -5.19
N GLU A 382 -10.15 9.63 -6.42
CA GLU A 382 -9.95 8.67 -7.51
C GLU A 382 -8.75 7.77 -7.25
N ASP A 383 -7.59 8.31 -6.85
CA ASP A 383 -6.40 7.48 -6.59
C ASP A 383 -6.70 6.41 -5.53
N ARG A 384 -7.40 6.83 -4.45
CA ARG A 384 -7.83 5.93 -3.39
C ARG A 384 -8.85 4.89 -3.88
N LYS A 385 -9.83 5.31 -4.68
CA LYS A 385 -10.82 4.42 -5.30
C LYS A 385 -10.15 3.41 -6.24
N TRP A 386 -9.24 3.86 -7.09
CA TRP A 386 -8.54 3.06 -8.09
C TRP A 386 -7.73 1.93 -7.44
N ILE A 387 -6.92 2.26 -6.43
CA ILE A 387 -6.17 1.29 -5.64
C ILE A 387 -7.13 0.35 -4.88
N GLY A 388 -8.12 0.91 -4.17
CA GLY A 388 -9.03 0.09 -3.37
C GLY A 388 -9.89 -0.84 -4.21
N ASP A 389 -10.42 -0.40 -5.35
CA ASP A 389 -11.18 -1.26 -6.26
C ASP A 389 -10.33 -2.40 -6.82
N PHE A 390 -9.07 -2.13 -7.16
CA PHE A 390 -8.11 -3.16 -7.57
C PHE A 390 -7.89 -4.20 -6.45
N LEU A 391 -7.73 -3.77 -5.20
CA LEU A 391 -7.58 -4.69 -4.08
C LEU A 391 -8.87 -5.50 -3.83
N TYR A 392 -10.04 -4.86 -3.87
CA TYR A 392 -11.33 -5.51 -3.61
C TYR A 392 -11.70 -6.53 -4.67
N VAL A 393 -11.47 -6.20 -5.95
CA VAL A 393 -11.73 -7.14 -7.04
C VAL A 393 -10.81 -8.37 -6.95
N LEU A 394 -9.60 -8.23 -6.41
CA LEU A 394 -8.68 -9.35 -6.20
C LEU A 394 -8.98 -10.17 -4.96
N GLY A 395 -9.79 -9.68 -4.01
CA GLY A 395 -10.28 -10.44 -2.85
C GLY A 395 -9.97 -9.83 -1.49
N ILE A 396 -9.33 -8.65 -1.44
CA ILE A 396 -9.21 -7.87 -0.20
C ILE A 396 -10.60 -7.36 0.19
N ASN A 397 -10.89 -7.27 1.49
CA ASN A 397 -12.16 -6.71 1.95
C ASN A 397 -12.06 -5.88 3.23
N LEU A 398 -10.86 -5.60 3.72
CA LEU A 398 -10.60 -4.71 4.85
C LEU A 398 -9.40 -3.80 4.53
N LEU A 399 -9.62 -2.49 4.49
CA LEU A 399 -8.54 -1.52 4.28
C LEU A 399 -7.99 -1.01 5.60
N ASN A 400 -6.68 -1.13 5.76
CA ASN A 400 -5.90 -0.49 6.79
C ASN A 400 -5.15 0.69 6.19
N HIS A 401 -5.63 1.90 6.48
CA HIS A 401 -5.10 3.11 5.88
C HIS A 401 -3.78 3.53 6.55
N HIS A 402 -2.73 3.67 5.76
CA HIS A 402 -1.46 4.28 6.15
C HIS A 402 -1.42 5.73 5.67
N LEU A 403 -1.47 6.75 6.52
CA LEU A 403 -1.66 6.71 7.98
C LEU A 403 -2.41 7.96 8.48
N ILE A 404 -2.87 7.93 9.74
CA ILE A 404 -3.37 9.10 10.47
C ILE A 404 -2.33 9.49 11.52
N PRO A 405 -1.56 10.58 11.32
CA PRO A 405 -0.54 10.98 12.27
C PRO A 405 -1.17 11.57 13.55
N TYR A 406 -0.59 11.25 14.71
CA TYR A 406 -0.93 11.90 15.97
C TYR A 406 -0.48 13.36 15.98
N SER A 407 0.72 13.63 15.47
CA SER A 407 1.23 14.97 15.24
C SER A 407 1.94 15.08 13.90
N LEU A 408 1.85 16.26 13.28
CA LEU A 408 2.58 16.66 12.07
C LEU A 408 3.93 17.35 12.38
N ARG A 409 4.42 17.34 13.63
CA ARG A 409 5.64 18.06 14.04
C ARG A 409 6.91 17.59 13.30
N GLY A 410 7.66 18.51 12.72
CA GLY A 410 8.96 18.27 12.10
C GLY A 410 8.86 17.23 10.99
N ARG A 411 9.83 16.30 10.95
CA ARG A 411 9.88 15.21 9.96
C ARG A 411 8.66 14.28 9.94
N ARG A 412 7.81 14.30 10.98
CA ARG A 412 6.64 13.40 11.10
C ARG A 412 5.65 13.57 9.96
N LYS A 413 5.47 14.79 9.43
CA LYS A 413 4.62 15.06 8.26
C LYS A 413 5.18 14.51 6.93
N ALA A 414 6.42 14.05 6.93
CA ALA A 414 7.08 13.40 5.80
C ALA A 414 7.13 11.85 5.94
N ASP A 415 6.57 11.28 7.02
CA ASP A 415 6.58 9.84 7.28
C ASP A 415 5.63 9.08 6.34
N TYR A 416 6.20 8.49 5.27
CA TYR A 416 5.55 7.56 4.33
C TYR A 416 4.06 7.85 4.00
N GLY A 417 3.68 9.13 3.82
CA GLY A 417 2.28 9.54 3.64
C GLY A 417 1.58 8.79 2.50
N LEU A 418 0.25 8.75 2.41
CA LEU A 418 -0.64 9.89 2.60
C LEU A 418 -0.93 10.21 4.07
N ASN A 419 -0.79 11.49 4.42
CA ASN A 419 -1.28 11.99 5.70
C ASN A 419 -2.81 12.11 5.65
N ILE A 420 -3.52 11.05 6.05
CA ILE A 420 -5.00 11.02 6.14
C ILE A 420 -5.40 11.72 7.45
N HIS A 421 -5.16 13.02 7.49
CA HIS A 421 -5.27 13.85 8.68
C HIS A 421 -6.38 14.89 8.51
N TRP A 422 -7.00 15.36 9.59
CA TRP A 422 -8.03 16.41 9.54
C TRP A 422 -7.55 17.75 8.98
N GLY A 423 -6.24 17.95 8.88
CA GLY A 423 -5.65 19.07 8.16
C GLY A 423 -5.87 19.04 6.64
N GLN A 424 -6.21 17.89 6.05
CA GLN A 424 -6.49 17.79 4.62
C GLN A 424 -7.80 18.52 4.27
N PRO A 425 -7.83 19.37 3.22
CA PRO A 425 -9.05 20.09 2.83
C PRO A 425 -10.26 19.18 2.56
N TRP A 426 -9.98 17.97 2.08
CA TRP A 426 -10.99 16.95 1.77
C TRP A 426 -11.48 16.13 2.96
N TRP A 427 -10.91 16.29 4.17
CA TRP A 427 -11.22 15.44 5.34
C TRP A 427 -12.71 15.37 5.66
N ARG A 428 -13.41 16.51 5.63
CA ARG A 428 -14.87 16.58 5.89
C ARG A 428 -15.71 15.75 4.92
N TYR A 429 -15.15 15.37 3.78
CA TYR A 429 -15.78 14.52 2.76
C TYR A 429 -15.30 13.06 2.82
N ASN A 430 -14.34 12.71 3.69
CA ASN A 430 -13.74 11.38 3.74
C ASN A 430 -14.79 10.27 3.92
N ARG A 431 -15.86 10.54 4.67
CA ARG A 431 -16.96 9.58 4.85
C ARG A 431 -17.58 9.12 3.53
N TYR A 432 -17.55 9.95 2.48
CA TYR A 432 -18.09 9.59 1.17
C TYR A 432 -17.37 8.39 0.55
N ILE A 433 -16.03 8.35 0.62
CA ILE A 433 -15.24 7.24 0.11
C ILE A 433 -15.19 6.06 1.09
N GLU A 434 -15.21 6.32 2.40
CA GLU A 434 -15.30 5.23 3.39
C GLU A 434 -16.65 4.50 3.34
N ASP A 435 -17.75 5.22 3.11
CA ASP A 435 -19.06 4.59 2.94
C ASP A 435 -19.07 3.71 1.68
N TYR A 436 -18.46 4.16 0.57
CA TYR A 436 -18.26 3.35 -0.64
C TYR A 436 -17.56 2.02 -0.33
N PHE A 437 -16.39 2.06 0.32
CA PHE A 437 -15.64 0.86 0.64
C PHE A 437 -16.31 0.00 1.71
N SER A 438 -17.01 0.59 2.68
CA SER A 438 -17.74 -0.19 3.69
C SER A 438 -18.86 -1.04 3.07
N ARG A 439 -19.53 -0.52 2.04
CA ARG A 439 -20.59 -1.23 1.31
C ARG A 439 -20.03 -2.35 0.47
N LEU A 440 -18.93 -2.10 -0.24
CA LEU A 440 -18.19 -3.15 -0.93
C LEU A 440 -17.66 -4.20 0.05
N SER A 441 -17.15 -3.78 1.19
CA SER A 441 -16.58 -4.65 2.22
C SER A 441 -17.63 -5.61 2.76
N TYR A 442 -18.82 -5.09 3.05
CA TYR A 442 -19.95 -5.92 3.43
C TYR A 442 -20.29 -6.94 2.35
N VAL A 443 -20.59 -6.49 1.13
CA VAL A 443 -21.10 -7.35 0.05
C VAL A 443 -20.07 -8.39 -0.40
N LEU A 444 -18.80 -8.00 -0.56
CA LEU A 444 -17.71 -8.87 -1.00
C LEU A 444 -17.15 -9.78 0.10
N SER A 445 -17.71 -9.72 1.33
CA SER A 445 -17.41 -10.69 2.40
C SER A 445 -18.50 -11.74 2.59
N GLN A 446 -19.62 -11.67 1.86
CA GLN A 446 -20.73 -12.61 2.02
C GLN A 446 -20.54 -13.85 1.15
N GLY A 447 -21.03 -14.99 1.62
CA GLY A 447 -21.04 -16.22 0.82
C GLY A 447 -19.64 -16.66 0.37
N ARG A 448 -19.57 -17.37 -0.76
CA ARG A 448 -18.35 -18.03 -1.25
C ARG A 448 -17.91 -17.45 -2.59
N ARG A 449 -16.61 -17.15 -2.76
CA ARG A 449 -16.09 -16.66 -4.06
C ARG A 449 -16.21 -17.76 -5.12
N VAL A 450 -16.56 -17.38 -6.34
CA VAL A 450 -16.72 -18.28 -7.49
C VAL A 450 -15.47 -18.22 -8.37
N VAL A 451 -14.63 -19.25 -8.29
CA VAL A 451 -13.41 -19.40 -9.10
C VAL A 451 -13.27 -20.86 -9.52
N GLU A 452 -13.04 -21.12 -10.81
CA GLU A 452 -12.96 -22.48 -11.37
C GLU A 452 -11.53 -22.93 -11.70
N VAL A 453 -10.56 -22.01 -11.66
CA VAL A 453 -9.15 -22.25 -12.06
C VAL A 453 -8.22 -22.14 -10.86
N LEU A 454 -7.41 -23.18 -10.64
CA LEU A 454 -6.30 -23.20 -9.69
C LEU A 454 -4.98 -23.10 -10.44
N ILE A 455 -4.08 -22.20 -10.04
CA ILE A 455 -2.70 -22.15 -10.53
C ILE A 455 -1.78 -22.58 -9.39
N ILE A 456 -0.97 -23.62 -9.60
CA ILE A 456 0.00 -24.07 -8.59
C ILE A 456 1.05 -22.96 -8.37
N HIS A 457 1.37 -22.68 -7.10
CA HIS A 457 2.37 -21.69 -6.72
C HIS A 457 3.77 -22.32 -6.77
N PRO A 458 4.69 -21.88 -7.66
CA PRO A 458 5.91 -22.64 -7.98
C PRO A 458 7.07 -22.37 -7.00
N ILE A 459 6.79 -22.01 -5.75
CA ILE A 459 7.82 -21.67 -4.75
C ILE A 459 8.78 -22.84 -4.49
N TYR A 460 8.32 -24.10 -4.59
CA TYR A 460 9.19 -25.27 -4.49
C TYR A 460 10.28 -25.30 -5.56
N SER A 461 9.98 -24.79 -6.76
CA SER A 461 10.96 -24.66 -7.83
C SER A 461 11.96 -23.53 -7.55
N VAL A 462 11.50 -22.42 -6.96
CA VAL A 462 12.38 -21.32 -6.50
C VAL A 462 13.31 -21.81 -5.39
N TRP A 463 12.79 -22.48 -4.36
CA TRP A 463 13.58 -23.12 -3.30
C TRP A 463 14.63 -24.08 -3.85
N SER A 464 14.30 -24.85 -4.88
CA SER A 464 15.21 -25.83 -5.47
C SER A 464 16.36 -25.20 -6.28
N THR A 465 16.21 -23.94 -6.71
CA THR A 465 17.12 -23.28 -7.66
C THR A 465 17.81 -22.05 -7.11
N TYR A 466 17.25 -21.43 -6.08
CA TYR A 466 17.80 -20.25 -5.45
C TYR A 466 19.11 -20.54 -4.70
N THR A 467 20.11 -19.70 -4.90
CA THR A 467 21.32 -19.62 -4.07
C THR A 467 21.75 -18.15 -3.95
N PRO A 468 22.33 -17.72 -2.81
CA PRO A 468 22.86 -16.37 -2.64
C PRO A 468 23.93 -15.95 -3.66
N VAL A 469 24.60 -16.91 -4.32
CA VAL A 469 25.65 -16.61 -5.32
C VAL A 469 25.12 -16.50 -6.75
N ASN A 470 23.92 -17.03 -7.03
CA ASN A 470 23.31 -17.06 -8.36
C ASN A 470 21.80 -17.33 -8.28
N ASP A 471 21.00 -16.30 -8.55
CA ASP A 471 19.53 -16.37 -8.51
C ASP A 471 18.90 -16.48 -9.92
N LYS A 472 19.69 -16.65 -10.98
CA LYS A 472 19.22 -16.53 -12.37
C LYS A 472 18.04 -17.43 -12.69
N ILE A 473 18.12 -18.72 -12.35
CA ILE A 473 17.05 -19.70 -12.69
C ILE A 473 15.79 -19.38 -11.89
N ALA A 474 15.93 -19.09 -10.59
CA ALA A 474 14.82 -18.71 -9.73
C ALA A 474 14.12 -17.43 -10.23
N ARG A 475 14.90 -16.45 -10.72
CA ARG A 475 14.39 -15.23 -11.36
C ARG A 475 13.63 -15.50 -12.65
N GLU A 476 14.14 -16.38 -13.51
CA GLU A 476 13.44 -16.79 -14.73
C GLU A 476 12.08 -17.45 -14.42
N ILE A 477 12.01 -18.27 -13.36
CA ILE A 477 10.75 -18.87 -12.89
C ILE A 477 9.80 -17.79 -12.39
N ASN A 478 10.29 -16.87 -11.56
CA ASN A 478 9.54 -15.71 -11.06
C ASN A 478 8.92 -14.89 -12.20
N ASP A 479 9.74 -14.46 -13.17
CA ASP A 479 9.30 -13.58 -14.24
C ASP A 479 8.27 -14.27 -15.15
N LYS A 480 8.46 -15.57 -15.43
CA LYS A 480 7.48 -16.37 -16.18
C LYS A 480 6.18 -16.55 -15.41
N TYR A 481 6.25 -16.74 -14.10
CA TYR A 481 5.07 -16.87 -13.27
C TYR A 481 4.25 -15.57 -13.22
N LEU A 482 4.90 -14.42 -12.98
CA LEU A 482 4.23 -13.12 -13.02
C LEU A 482 3.62 -12.82 -14.40
N LYS A 483 4.31 -13.19 -15.49
CA LYS A 483 3.76 -13.10 -16.85
C LYS A 483 2.51 -13.96 -17.03
N LEU A 484 2.52 -15.20 -16.51
CA LEU A 484 1.36 -16.09 -16.55
C LEU A 484 0.16 -15.46 -15.83
N LEU A 485 0.35 -14.94 -14.61
CA LEU A 485 -0.73 -14.31 -13.85
C LEU A 485 -1.32 -13.10 -14.60
N LYS A 486 -0.46 -12.27 -15.21
CA LYS A 486 -0.91 -11.14 -16.02
C LYS A 486 -1.65 -11.58 -17.28
N GLU A 487 -1.30 -12.72 -17.87
CA GLU A 487 -2.04 -13.25 -19.02
C GLU A 487 -3.48 -13.66 -18.64
N PHE A 488 -3.67 -14.25 -17.46
CA PHE A 488 -5.00 -14.58 -16.96
C PHE A 488 -5.91 -13.33 -16.83
N THR A 489 -5.35 -12.18 -16.45
CA THR A 489 -6.12 -10.93 -16.42
C THR A 489 -6.50 -10.44 -17.82
N LYS A 490 -5.62 -10.63 -18.82
CA LYS A 490 -5.89 -10.26 -20.23
C LYS A 490 -6.94 -11.12 -20.91
N ILE A 491 -7.04 -12.38 -20.53
CA ILE A 491 -8.08 -13.29 -21.05
C ILE A 491 -9.36 -13.27 -20.21
N HIS A 492 -9.42 -12.40 -19.19
CA HIS A 492 -10.53 -12.22 -18.26
C HIS A 492 -10.98 -13.52 -17.56
N VAL A 493 -10.03 -14.31 -17.08
CA VAL A 493 -10.28 -15.52 -16.29
C VAL A 493 -9.72 -15.32 -14.89
N ASP A 494 -10.60 -15.31 -13.87
CA ASP A 494 -10.17 -15.29 -12.47
C ASP A 494 -9.62 -16.66 -12.05
N PHE A 495 -8.72 -16.66 -11.08
CA PHE A 495 -7.96 -17.84 -10.65
C PHE A 495 -7.66 -17.77 -9.16
N GLU A 496 -7.37 -18.89 -8.51
CA GLU A 496 -6.79 -18.93 -7.16
C GLU A 496 -5.43 -19.64 -7.21
N LEU A 497 -4.60 -19.42 -6.21
CA LEU A 497 -3.25 -19.97 -6.10
C LEU A 497 -3.25 -21.17 -5.15
N GLY A 498 -2.50 -22.22 -5.53
CA GLY A 498 -2.32 -23.42 -4.71
C GLY A 498 -0.90 -23.54 -4.19
N ASP A 499 -0.68 -23.16 -2.92
CA ASP A 499 0.58 -23.42 -2.22
C ASP A 499 0.67 -24.89 -1.82
N GLU A 500 1.83 -25.50 -2.09
CA GLU A 500 1.99 -26.95 -1.93
C GLU A 500 2.06 -27.40 -0.47
N MET A 501 2.44 -26.53 0.49
CA MET A 501 2.35 -26.85 1.92
C MET A 501 0.91 -26.77 2.43
N ILE A 502 0.09 -25.86 1.89
CA ILE A 502 -1.35 -25.81 2.17
C ILE A 502 -2.05 -27.04 1.56
N ILE A 503 -1.73 -27.39 0.30
CA ILE A 503 -2.23 -28.60 -0.36
C ILE A 503 -1.84 -29.87 0.41
N GLU A 504 -0.62 -29.93 0.97
CA GLU A 504 -0.17 -31.07 1.77
C GLU A 504 -1.14 -31.37 2.94
N ARG A 505 -1.70 -30.32 3.57
CA ARG A 505 -2.59 -30.43 4.73
C ARG A 505 -4.08 -30.49 4.36
N HIS A 506 -4.49 -29.72 3.35
CA HIS A 506 -5.90 -29.42 3.06
C HIS A 506 -6.36 -29.88 1.68
N GLY A 507 -5.47 -30.51 0.90
CA GLY A 507 -5.73 -30.95 -0.47
C GLY A 507 -6.47 -32.28 -0.55
N ASP A 508 -7.49 -32.34 -1.43
CA ASP A 508 -8.21 -33.57 -1.76
C ASP A 508 -8.75 -33.54 -3.21
N VAL A 509 -9.48 -34.58 -3.60
CA VAL A 509 -10.16 -34.71 -4.90
C VAL A 509 -11.59 -35.19 -4.68
N ASP A 510 -12.57 -34.40 -5.14
CA ASP A 510 -13.99 -34.79 -5.18
C ASP A 510 -14.43 -34.90 -6.63
N LYS A 511 -14.58 -36.15 -7.11
CA LYS A 511 -14.86 -36.45 -8.52
C LYS A 511 -13.85 -35.71 -9.42
N ASN A 512 -14.34 -34.95 -10.40
CA ASN A 512 -13.55 -34.18 -11.34
C ASN A 512 -13.21 -32.77 -10.83
N PHE A 513 -13.18 -32.54 -9.51
CA PHE A 513 -12.75 -31.30 -8.89
C PHE A 513 -11.51 -31.51 -8.02
N PHE A 514 -10.50 -30.66 -8.19
CA PHE A 514 -9.40 -30.54 -7.25
C PHE A 514 -9.85 -29.69 -6.07
N VAL A 515 -9.58 -30.14 -4.84
CA VAL A 515 -10.09 -29.52 -3.62
C VAL A 515 -8.93 -29.00 -2.78
N ILE A 516 -9.06 -27.78 -2.26
CA ILE A 516 -8.20 -27.25 -1.20
C ILE A 516 -9.13 -26.64 -0.14
N GLY A 517 -9.18 -27.27 1.04
CA GLY A 517 -10.10 -26.85 2.10
C GLY A 517 -11.55 -26.78 1.62
N ALA A 518 -12.15 -25.59 1.72
CA ALA A 518 -13.54 -25.36 1.32
C ALA A 518 -13.75 -25.13 -0.19
N LYS A 519 -12.67 -25.04 -0.98
CA LYS A 519 -12.71 -24.63 -2.39
C LYS A 519 -12.50 -25.79 -3.35
N ARG A 520 -13.14 -25.68 -4.51
CA ARG A 520 -13.17 -26.71 -5.56
C ARG A 520 -12.84 -26.09 -6.92
N TYR A 521 -11.95 -26.72 -7.66
CA TYR A 521 -11.45 -26.21 -8.93
C TYR A 521 -11.64 -27.23 -10.05
N LYS A 522 -12.08 -26.76 -11.21
CA LYS A 522 -12.34 -27.58 -12.39
C LYS A 522 -11.10 -27.74 -13.26
N TYR A 523 -10.22 -26.73 -13.24
CA TYR A 523 -8.97 -26.71 -14.01
C TYR A 523 -7.80 -26.46 -13.08
N VAL A 524 -6.73 -27.25 -13.23
CA VAL A 524 -5.47 -27.03 -12.52
C VAL A 524 -4.36 -26.70 -13.51
N ILE A 525 -3.70 -25.57 -13.29
CA ILE A 525 -2.61 -25.05 -14.12
C ILE A 525 -1.30 -25.32 -13.41
N LEU A 526 -0.40 -26.05 -14.08
CA LEU A 526 1.01 -26.14 -13.71
C LEU A 526 1.75 -25.02 -14.46
N PRO A 527 2.23 -23.98 -13.76
CA PRO A 527 3.01 -22.92 -14.41
C PRO A 527 4.36 -23.47 -14.90
N PRO A 528 5.19 -22.67 -15.59
CA PRO A 528 6.57 -23.03 -15.86
C PRO A 528 7.32 -23.31 -14.53
N MET A 529 7.46 -24.59 -14.19
CA MET A 529 8.01 -25.08 -12.93
C MET A 529 8.91 -26.29 -13.16
N ILE A 530 9.79 -26.59 -12.21
CA ILE A 530 10.73 -27.73 -12.32
C ILE A 530 10.53 -28.78 -11.23
N ASN A 531 10.03 -28.40 -10.06
CA ASN A 531 9.86 -29.27 -8.90
C ASN A 531 8.42 -29.17 -8.38
N ILE A 532 7.82 -30.32 -8.05
CA ILE A 532 6.47 -30.45 -7.49
C ILE A 532 6.52 -31.31 -6.22
N GLY A 533 5.66 -31.03 -5.24
CA GLY A 533 5.53 -31.83 -4.03
C GLY A 533 4.92 -33.20 -4.31
N GLY A 534 5.41 -34.24 -3.63
CA GLY A 534 4.93 -35.61 -3.82
C GLY A 534 3.43 -35.77 -3.53
N ARG A 535 2.93 -35.10 -2.49
CA ARG A 535 1.49 -35.09 -2.14
C ARG A 535 0.66 -34.37 -3.21
N THR A 536 1.13 -33.24 -3.73
CA THR A 536 0.47 -32.52 -4.83
C THR A 536 0.35 -33.42 -6.06
N LEU A 537 1.44 -34.10 -6.43
CA LEU A 537 1.44 -35.03 -7.58
C LEU A 537 0.46 -36.21 -7.38
N GLU A 538 0.40 -36.78 -6.18
CA GLU A 538 -0.57 -37.82 -5.84
C GLU A 538 -2.02 -37.36 -6.06
N LEU A 539 -2.35 -36.15 -5.58
CA LEU A 539 -3.67 -35.56 -5.75
C LEU A 539 -3.97 -35.24 -7.21
N LEU A 540 -3.01 -34.69 -7.96
CA LEU A 540 -3.15 -34.44 -9.39
C LEU A 540 -3.42 -35.73 -10.17
N LYS A 541 -2.76 -36.83 -9.80
CA LYS A 541 -3.02 -38.14 -10.39
C LYS A 541 -4.44 -38.60 -10.14
N ARG A 542 -4.91 -38.55 -8.89
CA ARG A 542 -6.31 -38.87 -8.53
C ARG A 542 -7.31 -37.99 -9.28
N PHE A 543 -7.03 -36.69 -9.40
CA PHE A 543 -7.86 -35.72 -10.12
C PHE A 543 -7.94 -36.07 -11.60
N ASN A 544 -6.80 -36.38 -12.23
CA ASN A 544 -6.73 -36.79 -13.63
C ASN A 544 -7.46 -38.12 -13.89
N GLU A 545 -7.32 -39.11 -13.00
CA GLU A 545 -8.05 -40.39 -13.06
C GLU A 545 -9.57 -40.22 -12.95
N ASN A 546 -10.03 -39.12 -12.34
CA ASN A 546 -11.45 -38.74 -12.27
C ASN A 546 -11.88 -37.77 -13.38
N ASN A 547 -11.13 -37.69 -14.48
CA ASN A 547 -11.37 -36.79 -15.62
C ASN A 547 -11.25 -35.29 -15.28
N GLY A 548 -10.47 -34.96 -14.26
CA GLY A 548 -10.03 -33.60 -13.97
C GLY A 548 -9.08 -33.08 -15.05
N VAL A 549 -9.16 -31.78 -15.35
CA VAL A 549 -8.39 -31.16 -16.43
C VAL A 549 -7.12 -30.50 -15.87
N ILE A 550 -5.96 -31.04 -16.26
CA ILE A 550 -4.64 -30.49 -15.92
C ILE A 550 -4.04 -29.86 -17.18
N ILE A 551 -3.53 -28.64 -17.02
CA ILE A 551 -2.87 -27.88 -18.09
C ILE A 551 -1.47 -27.54 -17.63
N ALA A 552 -0.45 -27.99 -18.34
CA ALA A 552 0.93 -27.64 -18.11
C ALA A 552 1.39 -26.57 -19.11
N VAL A 553 1.99 -25.50 -18.61
CA VAL A 553 2.51 -24.41 -19.44
C VAL A 553 4.00 -24.65 -19.68
N GLU A 554 4.40 -24.64 -20.95
CA GLU A 554 5.72 -25.01 -21.50
C GLU A 554 6.10 -26.49 -21.29
N ARG A 555 6.06 -27.01 -20.06
CA ARG A 555 6.48 -28.40 -19.74
C ARG A 555 5.92 -28.90 -18.41
N LEU A 556 5.98 -30.21 -18.20
CA LEU A 556 5.79 -30.84 -16.90
C LEU A 556 7.04 -30.68 -16.01
N PRO A 557 6.89 -30.69 -14.66
CA PRO A 557 8.02 -30.68 -13.74
C PRO A 557 8.91 -31.93 -13.92
N GLU A 558 10.22 -31.75 -13.67
CA GLU A 558 11.26 -32.78 -13.83
C GLU A 558 11.69 -33.42 -12.50
N TYR A 559 11.29 -32.80 -11.38
CA TYR A 559 11.62 -33.20 -10.02
C TYR A 559 10.35 -33.35 -9.18
N VAL A 560 10.38 -34.30 -8.26
CA VAL A 560 9.36 -34.51 -7.23
C VAL A 560 10.07 -34.51 -5.89
N ASP A 561 9.68 -33.59 -5.00
CA ASP A 561 10.37 -33.35 -3.72
C ASP A 561 11.89 -33.17 -3.88
N GLY A 562 12.31 -32.49 -4.95
CA GLY A 562 13.72 -32.24 -5.29
C GLY A 562 14.46 -33.42 -5.91
N VAL A 563 13.82 -34.58 -6.06
CA VAL A 563 14.43 -35.77 -6.69
C VAL A 563 13.95 -35.92 -8.13
N LYS A 564 14.88 -36.17 -9.06
CA LYS A 564 14.56 -36.31 -10.48
C LYS A 564 13.58 -37.47 -10.70
N LYS A 565 12.41 -37.19 -11.27
CA LYS A 565 11.37 -38.18 -11.54
C LYS A 565 10.60 -37.80 -12.81
N ASP A 566 10.30 -38.81 -13.63
CA ASP A 566 9.52 -38.64 -14.85
C ASP A 566 8.03 -38.53 -14.54
N VAL A 567 7.54 -37.29 -14.38
CA VAL A 567 6.14 -36.98 -14.03
C VAL A 567 5.15 -37.40 -15.12
N SER A 568 5.59 -37.49 -16.38
CA SER A 568 4.74 -37.91 -17.50
C SER A 568 4.22 -39.36 -17.38
N LYS A 569 4.87 -40.18 -16.55
CA LYS A 569 4.42 -41.55 -16.25
C LYS A 569 3.30 -41.61 -15.22
N GLU A 570 3.12 -40.56 -14.42
CA GLU A 570 2.13 -40.50 -13.34
C GLU A 570 0.85 -39.80 -13.77
N LEU A 571 0.95 -38.81 -14.65
CA LEU A 571 -0.19 -38.04 -15.17
C LEU A 571 -0.44 -38.40 -16.64
N ARG A 572 -1.69 -38.75 -16.98
CA ARG A 572 -2.11 -39.06 -18.36
C ARG A 572 -2.92 -37.89 -18.92
N ASP A 573 -3.02 -37.77 -20.23
CA ASP A 573 -3.93 -36.81 -20.89
C ASP A 573 -3.78 -35.34 -20.41
N VAL A 574 -2.58 -34.94 -19.97
CA VAL A 574 -2.28 -33.56 -19.59
C VAL A 574 -2.21 -32.71 -20.86
N ILE A 575 -2.88 -31.56 -20.82
CA ILE A 575 -2.83 -30.59 -21.92
C ILE A 575 -1.56 -29.77 -21.77
N ILE A 576 -0.65 -29.86 -22.75
CA ILE A 576 0.57 -29.05 -22.79
C ILE A 576 0.32 -27.84 -23.68
N ILE A 577 0.52 -26.65 -23.12
CA ILE A 577 0.45 -25.37 -23.84
C ILE A 577 1.87 -24.83 -23.97
N ASP A 578 2.38 -24.78 -25.21
CA ASP A 578 3.77 -24.38 -25.48
C ASP A 578 4.06 -22.91 -25.13
N LYS A 579 3.06 -22.03 -25.29
CA LYS A 579 3.18 -20.58 -25.07
C LYS A 579 2.04 -20.08 -24.20
N ILE A 580 2.36 -19.25 -23.20
CA ILE A 580 1.40 -18.66 -22.27
C ILE A 580 0.20 -18.03 -23.01
N GLU A 581 0.44 -17.36 -24.14
CA GLU A 581 -0.58 -16.65 -24.93
C GLU A 581 -1.61 -17.59 -25.58
N ASP A 582 -1.31 -18.88 -25.73
CA ASP A 582 -2.24 -19.87 -26.29
C ASP A 582 -3.32 -20.32 -25.27
N LEU A 583 -3.21 -19.94 -23.99
CA LEU A 583 -4.25 -20.14 -22.97
C LEU A 583 -5.58 -19.49 -23.37
N LYS A 584 -5.54 -18.36 -24.07
CA LYS A 584 -6.75 -17.67 -24.57
C LYS A 584 -7.62 -18.61 -25.41
N LYS A 585 -7.02 -19.29 -26.40
CA LYS A 585 -7.74 -20.21 -27.30
C LYS A 585 -8.36 -21.39 -26.56
N PHE A 586 -7.71 -21.83 -25.48
CA PHE A 586 -8.24 -22.90 -24.63
C PHE A 586 -9.47 -22.43 -23.85
N PHE A 587 -9.36 -21.31 -23.12
CA PHE A 587 -10.42 -20.81 -22.26
C PHE A 587 -11.62 -20.22 -23.00
N GLU A 588 -11.43 -19.67 -24.21
CA GLU A 588 -12.54 -19.22 -25.07
C GLU A 588 -13.57 -20.33 -25.33
N ARG A 589 -13.11 -21.59 -25.43
CA ARG A 589 -13.94 -22.77 -25.70
C ARG A 589 -14.55 -23.39 -24.44
N GLN A 590 -14.14 -22.95 -23.25
CA GLN A 590 -14.68 -23.48 -22.00
C GLN A 590 -15.99 -22.79 -21.63
N ASP A 591 -16.91 -23.54 -21.04
CA ASP A 591 -18.11 -23.02 -20.40
C ASP A 591 -17.82 -22.72 -18.92
N LEU A 592 -17.25 -21.53 -18.69
CA LEU A 592 -17.03 -20.98 -17.35
C LEU A 592 -18.33 -20.36 -16.83
N MET A 593 -18.48 -20.30 -15.50
CA MET A 593 -19.61 -19.65 -14.84
C MET A 593 -19.79 -18.20 -15.29
N ILE A 594 -18.68 -17.46 -15.43
CA ILE A 594 -18.64 -16.08 -15.91
C ILE A 594 -17.68 -15.99 -17.09
N LYS A 595 -18.11 -15.31 -18.15
CA LYS A 595 -17.28 -14.95 -19.30
C LYS A 595 -17.40 -13.45 -19.55
N ILE A 596 -16.26 -12.81 -19.80
CA ILE A 596 -16.18 -11.40 -20.14
C ILE A 596 -15.66 -11.27 -21.56
N PHE A 597 -16.39 -10.52 -22.38
CA PHE A 597 -15.97 -10.11 -23.71
C PHE A 597 -15.79 -8.59 -23.68
N SER A 598 -14.59 -8.12 -24.00
CA SER A 598 -14.22 -6.72 -23.90
C SER A 598 -13.30 -6.33 -25.06
N ASP A 599 -13.24 -5.04 -25.36
CA ASP A 599 -12.21 -4.44 -26.21
C ASP A 599 -10.86 -4.24 -25.49
N ASP A 600 -10.81 -4.57 -24.20
CA ASP A 600 -9.60 -4.58 -23.39
C ASP A 600 -8.65 -5.73 -23.76
N VAL A 601 -7.48 -5.37 -24.27
CA VAL A 601 -6.39 -6.31 -24.61
C VAL A 601 -5.27 -6.33 -23.57
N ASP A 602 -5.28 -5.37 -22.64
CA ASP A 602 -4.23 -5.16 -21.63
C ASP A 602 -4.58 -5.80 -20.28
N GLY A 603 -5.83 -6.27 -20.13
CA GLY A 603 -6.34 -6.96 -18.95
C GLY A 603 -6.58 -6.01 -17.79
N ASN A 604 -7.12 -4.84 -18.09
CA ASN A 604 -7.59 -3.79 -17.19
C ASN A 604 -9.05 -4.00 -16.72
N ILE A 605 -9.81 -4.91 -17.33
CA ILE A 605 -11.13 -5.32 -16.84
C ILE A 605 -10.98 -6.56 -15.95
N LEU A 606 -11.25 -6.34 -14.66
CA LEU A 606 -11.20 -7.37 -13.62
C LEU A 606 -12.60 -7.61 -13.05
N TYR A 607 -12.84 -8.82 -12.53
CA TYR A 607 -14.09 -9.11 -11.84
C TYR A 607 -13.90 -9.97 -10.58
N HIS A 608 -14.85 -9.85 -9.67
CA HIS A 608 -15.01 -10.66 -8.47
C HIS A 608 -16.44 -11.17 -8.43
N ALA A 609 -16.60 -12.49 -8.25
CA ALA A 609 -17.91 -13.10 -8.15
C ALA A 609 -18.08 -13.90 -6.87
N ARG A 610 -19.26 -13.80 -6.23
CA ARG A 610 -19.61 -14.58 -5.03
C ARG A 610 -21.01 -15.16 -5.14
N GLU A 611 -21.15 -16.41 -4.73
CA GLU A 611 -22.44 -17.05 -4.49
C GLU A 611 -22.87 -16.73 -3.06
N VAL A 612 -24.03 -16.07 -2.91
CA VAL A 612 -24.61 -15.68 -1.61
C VAL A 612 -26.02 -16.24 -1.54
N ASP A 613 -26.21 -17.28 -0.74
CA ASP A 613 -27.43 -18.08 -0.71
C ASP A 613 -27.78 -18.65 -2.10
N GLN A 614 -28.75 -18.06 -2.81
CA GLN A 614 -29.11 -18.41 -4.19
C GLN A 614 -28.73 -17.32 -5.20
N ASP A 615 -28.30 -16.16 -4.73
CA ASP A 615 -27.94 -15.01 -5.55
C ASP A 615 -26.47 -15.06 -5.95
N LEU A 616 -26.15 -14.39 -7.06
CA LEU A 616 -24.76 -14.15 -7.47
C LEU A 616 -24.45 -12.66 -7.37
N VAL A 617 -23.40 -12.33 -6.62
CA VAL A 617 -22.82 -10.99 -6.57
C VAL A 617 -21.70 -10.92 -7.59
N LEU A 618 -21.67 -9.87 -8.42
CA LEU A 618 -20.64 -9.64 -9.42
C LEU A 618 -20.14 -8.19 -9.36
N PHE A 619 -18.89 -8.00 -8.97
CA PHE A 619 -18.20 -6.70 -8.97
C PHE A 619 -17.21 -6.64 -10.13
N ILE A 620 -17.30 -5.61 -10.98
CA ILE A 620 -16.46 -5.44 -12.16
C ILE A 620 -15.80 -4.07 -12.11
N VAL A 621 -14.52 -4.03 -12.43
CA VAL A 621 -13.68 -2.83 -12.34
C VAL A 621 -12.94 -2.63 -13.66
N ASN A 622 -12.99 -1.39 -14.16
CA ASN A 622 -12.04 -0.88 -15.14
C ASN A 622 -10.90 -0.17 -14.40
N VAL A 623 -9.71 -0.77 -14.40
CA VAL A 623 -8.53 -0.16 -13.77
C VAL A 623 -7.71 0.71 -14.71
N ASP A 624 -8.12 0.85 -15.98
CA ASP A 624 -7.57 1.85 -16.90
C ASP A 624 -8.06 3.24 -16.46
N ARG A 625 -7.14 4.20 -16.32
CA ARG A 625 -7.44 5.57 -15.87
C ARG A 625 -7.69 6.55 -17.03
N GLU A 626 -7.43 6.11 -18.25
CA GLU A 626 -7.48 6.96 -19.46
C GLU A 626 -8.50 6.45 -20.48
N LYS A 627 -8.74 5.12 -20.54
CA LYS A 627 -9.63 4.51 -21.53
C LYS A 627 -10.94 4.02 -20.93
N GLU A 628 -12.03 4.27 -21.67
CA GLU A 628 -13.29 3.57 -21.47
C GLU A 628 -13.28 2.23 -22.20
N HIS A 629 -14.11 1.29 -21.73
CA HIS A 629 -14.23 -0.04 -22.29
C HIS A 629 -15.69 -0.46 -22.43
N TYR A 630 -16.00 -1.20 -23.49
CA TYR A 630 -17.31 -1.80 -23.71
C TYR A 630 -17.25 -3.28 -23.36
N VAL A 631 -18.05 -3.68 -22.38
CA VAL A 631 -17.98 -5.02 -21.79
C VAL A 631 -19.32 -5.75 -21.97
N GLU A 632 -19.27 -6.94 -22.55
CA GLU A 632 -20.35 -7.93 -22.49
C GLU A 632 -20.01 -9.02 -21.48
N ILE A 633 -20.91 -9.21 -20.51
CA ILE A 633 -20.75 -10.15 -19.41
C ILE A 633 -21.77 -11.25 -19.62
N SER A 634 -21.31 -12.49 -19.60
CA SER A 634 -22.17 -13.66 -19.73
C SER A 634 -22.08 -14.51 -18.49
N VAL A 635 -23.21 -14.74 -17.83
CA VAL A 635 -23.32 -15.53 -16.58
C VAL A 635 -24.19 -16.76 -16.81
N ARG A 636 -23.72 -17.94 -16.45
CA ARG A 636 -24.49 -19.19 -16.61
C ARG A 636 -25.69 -19.23 -15.66
N GLY A 637 -26.88 -19.48 -16.22
CA GLY A 637 -28.16 -19.45 -15.51
C GLY A 637 -29.06 -18.29 -15.95
N SER A 638 -30.28 -18.27 -15.41
CA SER A 638 -31.28 -17.22 -15.66
C SER A 638 -31.45 -16.36 -14.42
N TYR A 639 -31.24 -15.05 -14.55
CA TYR A 639 -31.26 -14.11 -13.45
C TYR A 639 -31.93 -12.78 -13.82
N ASP A 640 -32.61 -12.20 -12.85
CA ASP A 640 -32.93 -10.77 -12.82
C ASP A 640 -31.73 -10.01 -12.22
N VAL A 641 -31.32 -8.93 -12.88
CA VAL A 641 -30.09 -8.23 -12.53
C VAL A 641 -30.41 -6.90 -11.85
N GLU A 642 -29.91 -6.71 -10.64
CA GLU A 642 -29.91 -5.44 -9.93
C GLU A 642 -28.51 -4.82 -9.98
N ARG A 643 -28.42 -3.51 -10.21
CA ARG A 643 -27.20 -2.72 -9.98
C ARG A 643 -27.29 -2.00 -8.65
N TRP A 644 -26.34 -2.29 -7.78
CA TRP A 644 -26.23 -1.68 -6.46
C TRP A 644 -25.16 -0.58 -6.52
N ASP A 645 -25.51 0.64 -6.14
CA ASP A 645 -24.58 1.77 -6.13
C ASP A 645 -23.88 1.87 -4.76
N PRO A 646 -22.56 1.59 -4.67
CA PRO A 646 -21.87 1.63 -3.39
C PRO A 646 -21.66 3.05 -2.85
N PHE A 647 -21.77 4.12 -3.64
CA PHE A 647 -21.69 5.49 -3.10
C PHE A 647 -22.95 5.89 -2.34
N THR A 648 -24.13 5.53 -2.85
CA THR A 648 -25.41 5.98 -2.30
C THR A 648 -26.16 4.90 -1.52
N GLY A 649 -25.84 3.63 -1.74
CA GLY A 649 -26.61 2.48 -1.25
C GLY A 649 -27.93 2.27 -2.00
N SER A 650 -28.13 2.93 -3.15
CA SER A 650 -29.33 2.79 -3.99
C SER A 650 -29.26 1.53 -4.83
N ILE A 651 -30.43 0.96 -5.14
CA ILE A 651 -30.58 -0.26 -5.93
C ILE A 651 -31.43 0.05 -7.15
N PHE A 652 -30.98 -0.37 -8.32
CA PHE A 652 -31.65 -0.16 -9.60
C PHE A 652 -31.80 -1.49 -10.34
N ASN A 653 -32.87 -1.68 -11.10
CA ASN A 653 -32.91 -2.78 -12.06
C ASN A 653 -31.94 -2.47 -13.20
N GLU A 654 -31.14 -3.46 -13.59
CA GLU A 654 -30.22 -3.38 -14.71
C GLU A 654 -30.77 -4.18 -15.89
N MET A 655 -30.59 -3.64 -17.10
CA MET A 655 -31.02 -4.33 -18.31
C MET A 655 -30.15 -5.57 -18.56
N SER A 656 -30.79 -6.69 -18.85
CA SER A 656 -30.14 -7.94 -19.18
C SER A 656 -30.96 -8.76 -20.18
N GLU A 657 -30.31 -9.73 -20.82
CA GLU A 657 -30.91 -10.60 -21.84
C GLU A 657 -30.60 -12.06 -21.50
N TYR A 658 -31.61 -12.93 -21.46
CA TYR A 658 -31.40 -14.37 -21.31
C TYR A 658 -31.40 -15.08 -22.67
N LYS A 659 -30.29 -15.72 -23.03
CA LYS A 659 -30.12 -16.53 -24.25
C LYS A 659 -29.06 -17.60 -24.05
N GLU A 660 -29.20 -18.74 -24.75
CA GLU A 660 -28.22 -19.84 -24.73
C GLU A 660 -27.87 -20.31 -23.30
N GLU A 661 -28.89 -20.40 -22.43
CA GLU A 661 -28.75 -20.78 -21.01
C GLU A 661 -27.93 -19.81 -20.14
N ARG A 662 -27.73 -18.57 -20.60
CA ARG A 662 -26.93 -17.55 -19.91
C ARG A 662 -27.65 -16.21 -19.86
N THR A 663 -27.47 -15.47 -18.76
CA THR A 663 -27.84 -14.06 -18.63
C THR A 663 -26.70 -13.18 -19.14
N TRP A 664 -27.01 -12.25 -20.03
CA TRP A 664 -26.08 -11.32 -20.66
C TRP A 664 -26.31 -9.89 -20.18
N ILE A 665 -25.23 -9.22 -19.79
CA ILE A 665 -25.24 -7.81 -19.35
C ILE A 665 -24.26 -7.05 -20.24
N ARG A 666 -24.69 -5.91 -20.80
CA ARG A 666 -23.84 -5.02 -21.61
C ARG A 666 -23.60 -3.72 -20.85
N LYS A 667 -22.33 -3.29 -20.72
CA LYS A 667 -21.99 -2.07 -19.99
C LYS A 667 -20.83 -1.32 -20.63
N ARG A 668 -20.95 0.01 -20.69
CA ARG A 668 -19.81 0.92 -20.91
C ARG A 668 -19.21 1.29 -19.56
N LEU A 669 -17.91 1.04 -19.39
CA LEU A 669 -17.16 1.39 -18.20
C LEU A 669 -16.24 2.56 -18.52
N LEU A 670 -16.49 3.71 -17.91
CA LEU A 670 -15.60 4.87 -17.96
C LEU A 670 -14.22 4.54 -17.36
N PRO A 671 -13.19 5.38 -17.59
CA PRO A 671 -11.92 5.22 -16.91
C PRO A 671 -12.06 5.25 -15.38
N ALA A 672 -11.37 4.35 -14.67
CA ALA A 672 -11.44 4.14 -13.22
C ALA A 672 -12.87 3.89 -12.67
N HIS A 673 -13.77 3.35 -13.51
CA HIS A 673 -15.14 3.03 -13.14
C HIS A 673 -15.27 1.60 -12.62
N SER A 674 -16.24 1.39 -11.73
CA SER A 674 -16.57 0.08 -11.18
C SER A 674 -18.09 -0.05 -11.06
N VAL A 675 -18.59 -1.29 -11.14
CA VAL A 675 -20.02 -1.59 -11.04
C VAL A 675 -20.24 -2.86 -10.23
N LEU A 676 -21.27 -2.83 -9.39
CA LEU A 676 -21.70 -3.96 -8.56
C LEU A 676 -23.08 -4.44 -9.00
N PHE A 677 -23.17 -5.70 -9.40
CA PHE A 677 -24.40 -6.38 -9.75
C PHE A 677 -24.77 -7.43 -8.70
N VAL A 678 -26.07 -7.58 -8.46
CA VAL A 678 -26.66 -8.69 -7.72
C VAL A 678 -27.66 -9.36 -8.64
N LEU A 679 -27.39 -10.63 -8.95
CA LEU A 679 -28.15 -11.45 -9.89
C LEU A 679 -29.01 -12.42 -9.09
N LYS A 680 -30.33 -12.26 -9.18
CA LYS A 680 -31.31 -13.07 -8.47
C LYS A 680 -31.90 -14.12 -9.41
N PRO A 681 -31.93 -15.41 -9.05
CA PRO A 681 -32.47 -16.45 -9.93
C PRO A 681 -33.89 -16.12 -10.41
N SER A 682 -34.10 -16.17 -11.72
CA SER A 682 -35.38 -15.86 -12.36
C SER A 682 -35.89 -17.04 -13.18
N LYS A 683 -37.22 -17.10 -13.34
CA LYS A 683 -37.90 -18.05 -14.25
C LYS A 683 -38.43 -17.35 -15.50
N GLU A 684 -38.38 -16.02 -15.56
CA GLU A 684 -38.93 -15.23 -16.65
C GLU A 684 -37.86 -14.88 -17.67
N ILE A 685 -38.19 -15.01 -18.97
CA ILE A 685 -37.29 -14.66 -20.06
C ILE A 685 -37.52 -13.19 -20.40
N HIS A 686 -36.65 -12.32 -19.91
CA HIS A 686 -36.63 -10.92 -20.32
C HIS A 686 -35.90 -10.78 -21.66
N LYS A 687 -36.64 -10.45 -22.73
CA LYS A 687 -36.09 -9.95 -23.99
C LYS A 687 -36.21 -8.43 -23.99
N ILE A 688 -35.08 -7.74 -24.06
CA ILE A 688 -35.05 -6.29 -24.24
C ILE A 688 -34.47 -5.97 -25.61
N ILE A 689 -35.14 -5.08 -26.34
CA ILE A 689 -34.67 -4.52 -27.61
C ILE A 689 -33.64 -3.45 -27.28
N GLU A 690 -32.40 -3.65 -27.74
CA GLU A 690 -31.32 -2.68 -27.58
C GLU A 690 -31.64 -1.41 -28.37
N LYS A 691 -31.75 -0.28 -27.66
CA LYS A 691 -31.80 1.04 -28.26
C LYS A 691 -30.39 1.59 -28.32
N ARG A 692 -29.86 1.78 -29.53
CA ARG A 692 -28.58 2.46 -29.71
C ARG A 692 -28.81 3.95 -29.58
N PHE A 693 -27.89 4.65 -28.94
CA PHE A 693 -27.94 6.10 -28.82
C PHE A 693 -26.65 6.70 -29.35
N ARG A 694 -26.80 7.72 -30.20
CA ARG A 694 -25.73 8.57 -30.68
C ARG A 694 -25.54 9.72 -29.70
N GLU A 695 -24.30 9.88 -29.26
CA GLU A 695 -23.90 11.05 -28.48
C GLU A 695 -23.91 12.32 -29.33
N LYS A 696 -24.37 13.42 -28.72
CA LYS A 696 -24.31 14.75 -29.30
C LYS A 696 -23.93 15.78 -28.22
N THR A 697 -22.87 16.53 -28.48
CA THR A 697 -22.51 17.68 -27.64
C THR A 697 -23.48 18.82 -27.85
N LEU A 698 -24.15 19.27 -26.78
CA LEU A 698 -25.02 20.45 -26.79
C LEU A 698 -24.20 21.73 -26.73
N MET A 699 -23.28 21.82 -25.76
CA MET A 699 -22.37 22.96 -25.63
C MET A 699 -21.15 22.62 -24.78
N ARG A 700 -20.06 23.36 -25.01
CA ARG A 700 -18.93 23.45 -24.09
C ARG A 700 -19.11 24.66 -23.19
N LEU A 701 -18.79 24.54 -21.91
CA LEU A 701 -18.96 25.63 -20.94
C LEU A 701 -17.73 26.56 -20.91
N SER A 702 -17.38 27.16 -22.04
CA SER A 702 -16.22 28.05 -22.20
C SER A 702 -16.52 29.53 -21.91
N GLY A 703 -15.47 30.36 -21.87
CA GLY A 703 -15.55 31.80 -21.60
C GLY A 703 -15.24 32.14 -20.15
N GLU A 704 -15.68 33.30 -19.68
CA GLU A 704 -15.36 33.77 -18.32
C GLU A 704 -16.12 32.98 -17.24
N TRP A 705 -15.39 32.61 -16.18
CA TRP A 705 -15.89 32.00 -14.95
C TRP A 705 -15.47 32.88 -13.76
N GLN A 706 -16.36 33.03 -12.78
CA GLN A 706 -16.04 33.73 -11.53
C GLN A 706 -15.34 32.80 -10.56
N ILE A 707 -14.36 33.33 -9.83
CA ILE A 707 -13.61 32.62 -8.79
C ILE A 707 -14.10 33.08 -7.43
N TYR A 708 -14.44 32.13 -6.57
CA TYR A 708 -14.76 32.40 -5.18
C TYR A 708 -14.02 31.43 -4.26
N ARG A 709 -13.00 31.94 -3.58
CA ARG A 709 -12.16 31.19 -2.64
C ARG A 709 -12.81 31.16 -1.25
N LYS A 710 -12.80 30.00 -0.59
CA LYS A 710 -13.37 29.84 0.77
C LYS A 710 -12.33 29.86 1.90
N ASP A 711 -11.09 29.48 1.61
CA ASP A 711 -9.99 29.44 2.57
C ASP A 711 -8.90 30.46 2.18
N PRO A 712 -8.10 31.04 3.10
CA PRO A 712 -6.98 31.93 2.76
C PRO A 712 -6.05 31.37 1.66
N ASN A 713 -5.56 32.24 0.76
CA ASN A 713 -4.46 31.83 -0.13
C ASN A 713 -3.14 31.79 0.67
N MET A 714 -2.16 31.06 0.16
CA MET A 714 -0.93 30.76 0.90
C MET A 714 0.33 31.01 0.08
N ILE A 715 1.44 31.21 0.78
CA ILE A 715 2.81 31.08 0.26
C ILE A 715 3.63 30.20 1.19
N VAL A 716 4.50 29.39 0.59
CA VAL A 716 5.52 28.60 1.30
C VAL A 716 6.86 29.31 1.20
N LEU A 717 7.60 29.38 2.30
CA LEU A 717 8.98 29.86 2.33
C LEU A 717 9.88 28.74 2.86
N ASP A 718 10.60 28.10 1.94
CA ASP A 718 11.52 26.99 2.19
C ASP A 718 12.95 27.27 1.69
N TYR A 719 13.25 28.54 1.40
CA TYR A 719 14.59 29.07 1.19
C TYR A 719 14.89 30.14 2.24
N ALA A 720 16.08 30.08 2.81
CA ALA A 720 16.56 31.09 3.76
C ALA A 720 18.06 31.38 3.55
N GLN A 721 18.48 32.56 3.99
CA GLN A 721 19.88 32.87 4.27
C GLN A 721 20.19 32.44 5.70
N VAL A 722 21.44 32.03 5.93
CA VAL A 722 21.94 31.61 7.22
C VAL A 722 22.99 32.61 7.71
N TYR A 723 22.93 32.96 8.98
CA TYR A 723 24.00 33.69 9.67
C TYR A 723 24.40 32.96 10.95
N ILE A 724 25.69 32.69 11.07
CA ILE A 724 26.33 32.17 12.29
C ILE A 724 27.31 33.22 12.78
N GLU A 725 27.25 33.54 14.07
CA GLU A 725 28.05 34.60 14.70
C GLU A 725 29.56 34.47 14.42
N ARG A 726 30.08 33.22 14.39
CA ARG A 726 31.49 32.94 14.08
C ARG A 726 31.89 33.42 12.68
N ASP A 727 31.02 33.26 11.70
CA ASP A 727 31.35 33.53 10.30
C ASP A 727 31.06 35.00 9.92
N ASN A 728 30.23 35.68 10.73
CA ASN A 728 29.90 37.12 10.64
C ASN A 728 29.50 37.61 9.23
N VAL A 729 28.88 36.74 8.44
CA VAL A 729 28.37 37.05 7.10
C VAL A 729 27.10 36.24 6.85
N TRP A 730 26.16 36.82 6.12
CA TRP A 730 24.98 36.09 5.63
C TRP A 730 25.37 35.23 4.43
N SER A 731 24.89 34.00 4.39
CA SER A 731 25.01 33.14 3.22
C SER A 731 24.16 33.65 2.05
N ASP A 732 24.40 33.12 0.86
CA ASP A 732 23.40 33.15 -0.21
C ASP A 732 22.14 32.38 0.22
N PRO A 733 20.94 32.73 -0.31
CA PRO A 733 19.73 31.97 -0.05
C PRO A 733 19.85 30.52 -0.54
N MET A 734 19.44 29.58 0.30
CA MET A 734 19.51 28.16 -0.02
C MET A 734 18.31 27.39 0.58
N PRO A 735 17.98 26.21 0.04
CA PRO A 735 16.82 25.46 0.51
C PRO A 735 17.04 24.86 1.90
N LEU A 736 15.97 24.75 2.69
CA LEU A 736 16.03 24.25 4.07
C LEU A 736 16.71 22.88 4.26
N PRO A 737 16.49 21.87 3.39
CA PRO A 737 17.24 20.61 3.50
C PRO A 737 18.76 20.81 3.47
N ARG A 738 19.26 21.75 2.65
CA ARG A 738 20.68 22.08 2.62
C ARG A 738 21.14 22.77 3.91
N ILE A 739 20.35 23.71 4.42
CA ILE A 739 20.64 24.39 5.70
C ILE A 739 20.74 23.38 6.84
N ARG A 740 19.81 22.43 6.90
CA ARG A 740 19.81 21.39 7.92
C ARG A 740 21.08 20.55 7.87
N ASP A 741 21.46 20.09 6.68
CA ASP A 741 22.56 19.16 6.50
C ASP A 741 23.93 19.87 6.65
N GLU A 742 24.09 21.08 6.12
CA GLU A 742 25.36 21.83 6.14
C GLU A 742 25.58 22.65 7.41
N TYR A 743 24.53 23.27 7.97
CA TYR A 743 24.65 24.21 9.09
C TYR A 743 24.13 23.63 10.40
N MET A 744 22.90 23.10 10.44
CA MET A 744 22.30 22.66 11.72
C MET A 744 23.04 21.46 12.31
N SER A 745 23.29 20.43 11.50
CA SER A 745 23.90 19.17 11.94
C SER A 745 25.36 19.32 12.38
N ASN A 746 26.08 20.32 11.84
CA ASN A 746 27.49 20.57 12.14
C ASN A 746 27.73 21.56 13.28
N ASN A 747 26.68 22.25 13.75
CA ASN A 747 26.82 23.34 14.73
C ASN A 747 25.89 23.16 15.93
N ILE A 748 25.59 21.92 16.35
CA ILE A 748 24.66 21.61 17.45
C ILE A 748 24.91 22.49 18.70
N GLY A 749 23.84 23.06 19.25
CA GLY A 749 23.87 23.97 20.41
C GLY A 749 24.20 25.43 20.07
N SER A 750 24.55 25.73 18.82
CA SER A 750 24.86 27.09 18.38
C SER A 750 23.60 27.87 18.01
N LYS A 751 23.68 29.19 18.17
CA LYS A 751 22.66 30.11 17.67
C LYS A 751 22.83 30.29 16.17
N ILE A 752 21.75 30.14 15.43
CA ILE A 752 21.69 30.29 13.99
C ILE A 752 20.54 31.25 13.67
N LEU A 753 20.83 32.32 12.93
CA LEU A 753 19.81 33.23 12.43
C LEU A 753 19.44 32.81 11.01
N LEU A 754 18.14 32.66 10.76
CA LEU A 754 17.59 32.40 9.43
C LEU A 754 16.83 33.62 8.95
N ARG A 755 17.05 34.02 7.70
CA ARG A 755 16.30 35.09 7.04
C ARG A 755 15.60 34.54 5.80
N TYR A 756 14.28 34.55 5.83
CA TYR A 756 13.42 34.21 4.70
C TYR A 756 13.00 35.49 3.98
N SER A 757 13.10 35.54 2.66
CA SER A 757 12.69 36.70 1.84
C SER A 757 11.41 36.41 1.05
N PHE A 758 10.56 37.41 0.92
CA PHE A 758 9.38 37.38 0.05
C PHE A 758 9.11 38.75 -0.57
N HIS A 759 8.41 38.76 -1.71
CA HIS A 759 8.15 39.99 -2.46
C HIS A 759 6.67 40.37 -2.44
N ILE A 760 6.39 41.66 -2.36
CA ILE A 760 5.04 42.22 -2.48
C ILE A 760 5.02 43.17 -3.68
N LYS A 761 4.24 42.84 -4.70
CA LYS A 761 3.99 43.74 -5.84
C LYS A 761 2.85 44.71 -5.57
N ASN A 762 1.82 44.24 -4.88
CA ASN A 762 0.66 45.02 -4.48
C ASN A 762 0.42 44.80 -3.00
N MET A 763 0.37 45.89 -2.22
CA MET A 763 0.11 45.77 -0.78
C MET A 763 -1.24 45.08 -0.52
N PRO A 764 -1.28 44.06 0.36
CA PRO A 764 -2.52 43.38 0.70
C PRO A 764 -3.50 44.35 1.37
N GLU A 765 -4.80 44.14 1.17
CA GLU A 765 -5.84 45.00 1.76
C GLU A 765 -5.96 44.81 3.28
N LYS A 766 -5.61 43.62 3.77
CA LYS A 766 -5.69 43.19 5.17
C LYS A 766 -4.33 42.78 5.71
N ASP A 767 -4.25 42.64 7.02
CA ASP A 767 -3.11 42.05 7.71
C ASP A 767 -2.85 40.61 7.22
N LEU A 768 -1.59 40.19 7.25
CA LEU A 768 -1.19 38.83 6.91
C LEU A 768 -1.11 37.95 8.16
N GLU A 769 -1.15 36.64 7.97
CA GLU A 769 -0.95 35.67 9.04
C GLU A 769 0.28 34.82 8.72
N LEU A 770 1.27 34.85 9.61
CA LEU A 770 2.48 34.06 9.54
C LEU A 770 2.30 32.79 10.38
N ILE A 771 2.60 31.64 9.79
CA ILE A 771 2.51 30.33 10.41
C ILE A 771 3.92 29.78 10.58
N ILE A 772 4.28 29.49 11.82
CA ILE A 772 5.52 28.81 12.17
C ILE A 772 5.24 27.62 13.08
N GLU A 773 6.07 26.60 12.98
CA GLU A 773 5.97 25.45 13.86
C GLU A 773 6.48 25.79 15.27
N LYS A 774 5.70 25.48 16.30
CA LYS A 774 6.07 25.68 17.70
C LYS A 774 7.09 24.64 18.09
N THR A 775 8.33 25.08 18.20
CA THR A 775 9.44 24.27 18.68
C THR A 775 10.16 25.01 19.79
N GLU A 776 10.78 24.27 20.71
CA GLU A 776 11.58 24.88 21.77
C GLU A 776 12.88 25.52 21.25
N VAL A 777 13.25 25.21 20.00
CA VAL A 777 14.46 25.70 19.35
C VAL A 777 14.30 27.10 18.74
N VAL A 778 13.07 27.56 18.48
CA VAL A 778 12.79 28.94 18.04
C VAL A 778 12.82 29.88 19.24
N LYS A 779 13.72 30.86 19.24
CA LYS A 779 13.93 31.81 20.34
C LYS A 779 13.40 33.21 20.07
N LYS A 780 13.46 33.66 18.82
CA LYS A 780 12.98 34.97 18.39
C LYS A 780 12.40 34.90 16.99
N LEU A 781 11.45 35.77 16.72
CA LEU A 781 10.81 35.97 15.44
C LEU A 781 10.70 37.46 15.18
N ALA A 782 11.11 37.92 14.00
CA ALA A 782 10.94 39.31 13.58
C ALA A 782 10.48 39.40 12.12
N VAL A 783 9.71 40.44 11.80
CA VAL A 783 9.32 40.79 10.43
C VAL A 783 9.84 42.19 10.13
N ASN A 784 10.67 42.33 9.11
CA ASN A 784 11.32 43.61 8.74
C ASN A 784 11.92 44.33 9.96
N GLY A 785 12.63 43.59 10.82
CA GLY A 785 13.28 44.11 12.04
C GLY A 785 12.36 44.35 13.24
N HIS A 786 11.05 44.14 13.11
CA HIS A 786 10.10 44.28 14.22
C HIS A 786 9.84 42.92 14.87
N GLU A 787 10.12 42.81 16.16
CA GLU A 787 9.96 41.56 16.92
C GLU A 787 8.48 41.19 17.10
N ILE A 788 8.17 39.92 16.91
CA ILE A 788 6.85 39.32 17.10
C ILE A 788 6.84 38.54 18.41
N ASP A 789 5.87 38.83 19.28
CA ASP A 789 5.72 38.18 20.58
C ASP A 789 5.26 36.72 20.43
N LEU A 790 6.23 35.79 20.49
CA LEU A 790 6.01 34.34 20.41
C LEU A 790 5.09 33.79 21.52
N SER A 791 4.86 34.54 22.61
CA SER A 791 3.93 34.13 23.67
C SER A 791 2.46 34.38 23.34
N LYS A 792 2.17 35.08 22.23
CA LYS A 792 0.81 35.49 21.83
C LYS A 792 0.44 35.02 20.43
N PRO A 793 0.41 33.70 20.16
CA PRO A 793 -0.20 33.21 18.93
C PRO A 793 -1.70 33.53 18.91
N VAL A 794 -2.24 33.83 17.73
CA VAL A 794 -3.68 34.11 17.54
C VAL A 794 -4.50 32.84 17.29
N GLY A 795 -3.83 31.70 17.10
CA GLY A 795 -4.44 30.39 16.92
C GLY A 795 -3.44 29.36 16.38
N SER A 796 -3.97 28.21 15.96
CA SER A 796 -3.24 27.19 15.24
C SER A 796 -3.89 26.88 13.88
N TRP A 797 -3.15 26.29 12.96
CA TRP A 797 -3.66 25.89 11.65
C TRP A 797 -4.08 24.41 11.63
N ILE A 798 -3.42 23.56 10.83
CA ILE A 798 -3.81 22.15 10.59
C ILE A 798 -3.52 21.20 11.76
N ASP A 799 -2.56 21.54 12.61
CA ASP A 799 -2.16 20.80 13.80
C ASP A 799 -1.81 21.83 14.90
N PRO A 800 -2.08 21.55 16.19
CA PRO A 800 -1.73 22.43 17.31
C PRO A 800 -0.28 22.93 17.33
N VAL A 801 0.67 22.25 16.67
CA VAL A 801 2.05 22.73 16.57
C VAL A 801 2.23 23.87 15.55
N PHE A 802 1.32 24.09 14.60
CA PHE A 802 1.42 25.16 13.61
C PHE A 802 0.80 26.45 14.14
N MET A 803 1.59 27.28 14.81
CA MET A 803 1.13 28.50 15.47
C MET A 803 1.01 29.67 14.49
N ILE A 804 -0.06 30.43 14.64
CA ILE A 804 -0.40 31.56 13.78
C ILE A 804 -0.08 32.86 14.51
N TYR A 805 0.63 33.76 13.84
CA TYR A 805 0.96 35.10 14.31
C TYR A 805 0.45 36.13 13.31
N LYS A 806 -0.19 37.18 13.83
CA LYS A 806 -0.74 38.26 13.01
C LYS A 806 0.37 39.25 12.64
N ILE A 807 0.52 39.52 11.35
CA ILE A 807 1.48 40.50 10.81
C ILE A 807 0.71 41.73 10.33
N SER A 808 0.84 42.83 11.07
CA SER A 808 0.21 44.09 10.69
C SER A 808 0.72 44.54 9.32
N ARG A 809 -0.20 45.01 8.47
CA ARG A 809 0.14 45.59 7.17
C ARG A 809 1.18 46.71 7.28
N ASP A 810 1.20 47.45 8.38
CA ASP A 810 2.14 48.56 8.61
C ASP A 810 3.60 48.10 8.74
N LEU A 811 3.83 46.82 9.01
CA LEU A 811 5.18 46.23 9.07
C LEU A 811 5.70 45.82 7.70
N LEU A 812 4.85 45.85 6.66
CA LEU A 812 5.14 45.38 5.32
C LEU A 812 5.40 46.55 4.37
N ARG A 813 6.15 46.29 3.29
CA ARG A 813 6.42 47.27 2.23
C ARG A 813 6.32 46.63 0.85
N GLU A 814 6.07 47.44 -0.18
CA GLU A 814 6.24 46.98 -1.57
C GLU A 814 7.70 46.63 -1.86
N GLY A 815 7.93 45.62 -2.67
CA GLY A 815 9.26 45.04 -2.91
C GLY A 815 9.61 43.93 -1.91
N GLU A 816 10.88 43.85 -1.52
CA GLU A 816 11.40 42.77 -0.68
C GLU A 816 11.13 43.00 0.82
N ASN A 817 10.65 41.94 1.46
CA ASN A 817 10.38 41.84 2.90
C ASN A 817 11.09 40.62 3.48
N HIS A 818 11.37 40.66 4.78
CA HIS A 818 12.09 39.59 5.47
C HIS A 818 11.35 39.10 6.71
N VAL A 819 11.40 37.78 6.91
CA VAL A 819 11.10 37.11 8.19
C VAL A 819 12.41 36.56 8.74
N GLU A 820 12.76 36.96 9.96
CA GLU A 820 13.99 36.54 10.64
C GLU A 820 13.64 35.66 11.84
N ILE A 821 14.29 34.51 11.95
CA ILE A 821 14.08 33.55 13.04
C ILE A 821 15.41 33.21 13.69
N GLU A 822 15.48 33.34 15.01
CA GLU A 822 16.61 32.84 15.81
C GLU A 822 16.34 31.39 16.22
N TYR A 823 17.16 30.47 15.73
CA TYR A 823 17.15 29.05 16.06
C TYR A 823 18.34 28.68 16.95
N VAL A 824 18.13 27.70 17.84
CA VAL A 824 19.22 26.95 18.49
C VAL A 824 19.28 25.56 17.86
N SER A 825 20.38 25.22 17.21
CA SER A 825 20.55 23.90 16.58
C SER A 825 20.53 22.79 17.63
N SER A 826 19.91 21.66 17.29
CA SER A 826 19.76 20.48 18.13
C SER A 826 20.22 19.23 17.37
N LEU A 827 20.30 18.08 18.07
CA LEU A 827 20.60 16.78 17.46
C LEU A 827 19.54 16.34 16.44
N GLU A 828 18.28 16.73 16.68
CA GLU A 828 17.18 16.60 15.72
C GLU A 828 16.69 18.00 15.35
N PRO A 829 17.32 18.67 14.37
CA PRO A 829 16.90 20.00 13.96
C PRO A 829 15.54 19.90 13.25
N GLU A 830 14.47 20.24 13.96
CA GLU A 830 13.10 20.42 13.42
C GLU A 830 13.02 21.72 12.61
N LEU A 831 13.89 21.84 11.59
CA LEU A 831 13.92 22.97 10.66
C LEU A 831 12.92 22.71 9.53
N GLU A 832 11.86 23.51 9.51
CA GLU A 832 10.71 23.32 8.63
C GLU A 832 10.35 24.60 7.87
N PRO A 833 9.68 24.50 6.71
CA PRO A 833 9.16 25.66 5.99
C PRO A 833 8.25 26.52 6.86
N ILE A 834 8.26 27.83 6.62
CA ILE A 834 7.28 28.76 7.20
C ILE A 834 6.26 29.15 6.15
N TYR A 835 5.07 29.53 6.59
CA TYR A 835 3.97 29.81 5.68
C TYR A 835 3.38 31.19 5.96
N MET A 836 2.92 31.88 4.93
CA MET A 836 2.04 33.03 5.12
C MET A 836 0.71 32.79 4.44
N ARG A 837 -0.37 33.24 5.09
CA ARG A 837 -1.74 33.14 4.57
C ARG A 837 -2.46 34.48 4.60
N GLY A 838 -3.39 34.69 3.66
CA GLY A 838 -4.18 35.92 3.58
C GLY A 838 -5.02 36.03 2.30
N ASP A 839 -5.54 37.24 2.07
CA ASP A 839 -6.34 37.59 0.89
C ASP A 839 -5.46 38.24 -0.19
N PHE A 840 -4.83 37.40 -1.01
CA PHE A 840 -3.93 37.84 -2.08
C PHE A 840 -3.83 36.80 -3.21
N GLY A 841 -3.34 37.23 -4.38
CA GLY A 841 -2.82 36.36 -5.43
C GLY A 841 -1.32 36.09 -5.25
N VAL A 842 -0.80 35.07 -5.92
CA VAL A 842 0.64 34.74 -5.91
C VAL A 842 1.16 34.50 -7.32
N GLU A 843 2.20 35.23 -7.71
CA GLU A 843 3.01 34.93 -8.89
C GLU A 843 4.34 34.30 -8.45
N LEU A 844 4.81 33.28 -9.17
CA LEU A 844 6.16 32.76 -8.97
C LEU A 844 7.11 33.47 -9.94
N ILE A 845 8.19 34.04 -9.42
CA ILE A 845 9.21 34.77 -10.19
C ILE A 845 10.55 34.02 -10.15
N ASN A 846 11.53 34.53 -10.89
CA ASN A 846 12.90 33.97 -10.95
C ASN A 846 12.95 32.50 -11.37
N ASN A 847 12.22 32.14 -12.43
CA ASN A 847 12.03 30.76 -12.90
C ASN A 847 11.33 29.88 -11.86
N ASP A 848 10.19 30.34 -11.36
CA ASP A 848 9.34 29.61 -10.39
C ASP A 848 10.02 29.27 -9.06
N LYS A 849 10.96 30.12 -8.60
CA LYS A 849 11.72 29.91 -7.35
C LYS A 849 11.24 30.76 -6.19
N THR A 850 10.69 31.94 -6.48
CA THR A 850 10.37 32.93 -5.44
C THR A 850 8.90 33.31 -5.51
N PRO A 851 8.12 33.19 -4.42
CA PRO A 851 6.76 33.67 -4.38
C PRO A 851 6.69 35.19 -4.26
N MET A 852 5.77 35.81 -5.00
CA MET A 852 5.47 37.23 -4.97
C MET A 852 3.97 37.44 -4.77
N ILE A 853 3.61 38.21 -3.75
CA ILE A 853 2.23 38.60 -3.44
C ILE A 853 1.73 39.62 -4.48
N THR A 854 0.57 39.34 -5.06
CA THR A 854 -0.12 40.16 -6.08
C THR A 854 -1.60 40.35 -5.75
N MET A 855 -2.32 41.14 -6.54
CA MET A 855 -3.77 41.21 -6.43
C MET A 855 -4.44 39.90 -6.82
N GLU A 856 -5.45 39.49 -6.05
CA GLU A 856 -6.23 38.29 -6.32
C GLU A 856 -7.12 38.46 -7.57
N LYS A 857 -7.14 37.43 -8.44
CA LYS A 857 -8.04 37.38 -9.60
C LYS A 857 -9.45 37.00 -9.17
N LYS A 858 -10.45 37.78 -9.61
CA LYS A 858 -11.89 37.52 -9.35
C LYS A 858 -12.55 36.64 -10.41
N SER A 859 -11.93 36.49 -11.57
CA SER A 859 -12.42 35.66 -12.67
C SER A 859 -11.27 35.06 -13.48
N VAL A 860 -11.58 34.02 -14.25
CA VAL A 860 -10.67 33.34 -15.17
C VAL A 860 -11.37 33.08 -16.50
N LEU A 861 -10.66 33.27 -17.61
CA LEU A 861 -11.12 32.91 -18.94
C LEU A 861 -10.79 31.43 -19.22
N ILE A 862 -11.80 30.62 -19.49
CA ILE A 862 -11.65 29.17 -19.74
C ILE A 862 -12.02 28.88 -21.19
N ASP A 863 -11.02 28.75 -22.06
CA ASP A 863 -11.21 28.32 -23.45
C ASP A 863 -10.94 26.81 -23.62
N HIS A 864 -9.90 26.28 -22.94
CA HIS A 864 -9.42 24.90 -23.05
C HIS A 864 -8.98 24.35 -21.67
N GLY A 865 -9.89 24.37 -20.70
CA GLY A 865 -9.60 23.95 -19.33
C GLY A 865 -8.95 25.04 -18.47
N VAL A 866 -8.72 24.76 -17.20
CA VAL A 866 -8.16 25.70 -16.22
C VAL A 866 -7.16 25.01 -15.30
N ASN A 867 -6.09 25.73 -14.96
CA ASN A 867 -5.17 25.37 -13.89
C ASN A 867 -4.95 26.57 -12.97
N LEU A 868 -5.59 26.55 -11.81
CA LEU A 868 -5.59 27.66 -10.85
C LEU A 868 -4.20 27.97 -10.26
N VAL A 869 -3.26 27.01 -10.30
CA VAL A 869 -1.85 27.27 -9.94
C VAL A 869 -1.26 28.42 -10.77
N LYS A 870 -1.65 28.50 -12.06
CA LYS A 870 -1.21 29.56 -12.98
C LYS A 870 -2.03 30.84 -12.86
N GLU A 871 -3.13 30.81 -12.10
CA GLU A 871 -4.08 31.92 -11.95
C GLU A 871 -3.97 32.63 -10.59
N GLY A 872 -2.85 32.46 -9.88
CA GLY A 872 -2.60 33.12 -8.61
C GLY A 872 -2.73 32.22 -7.37
N TYR A 873 -2.98 30.91 -7.56
CA TYR A 873 -3.24 29.94 -6.49
C TYR A 873 -2.22 28.78 -6.44
N PRO A 874 -0.90 29.01 -6.58
CA PRO A 874 0.10 27.95 -6.66
C PRO A 874 0.14 27.05 -5.42
N PHE A 875 0.02 27.66 -4.24
CA PHE A 875 0.09 26.97 -2.95
C PHE A 875 -1.30 26.81 -2.30
N TYR A 876 -2.38 26.99 -3.06
CA TYR A 876 -3.73 26.98 -2.48
C TYR A 876 -4.12 25.61 -1.94
N SER A 877 -4.39 25.54 -0.64
CA SER A 877 -4.86 24.33 0.05
C SER A 877 -6.18 24.61 0.76
N GLY A 878 -7.30 24.19 0.17
CA GLY A 878 -8.63 24.56 0.62
C GLY A 878 -9.72 24.28 -0.42
N GLU A 879 -10.80 25.05 -0.34
CA GLU A 879 -11.98 24.96 -1.20
C GLU A 879 -12.15 26.20 -2.09
N ILE A 880 -12.23 26.02 -3.42
CA ILE A 880 -12.39 27.14 -4.38
C ILE A 880 -13.51 26.85 -5.38
N SER A 881 -14.48 27.75 -5.47
CA SER A 881 -15.62 27.65 -6.38
C SER A 881 -15.32 28.34 -7.70
N LEU A 882 -15.61 27.65 -8.80
CA LEU A 882 -15.72 28.20 -10.14
C LEU A 882 -17.19 28.30 -10.52
N ILE A 883 -17.67 29.51 -10.84
CA ILE A 883 -19.10 29.78 -11.08
C ILE A 883 -19.30 30.32 -12.48
N LYS A 884 -20.29 29.78 -13.21
CA LYS A 884 -20.67 30.25 -14.55
C LYS A 884 -22.18 30.26 -14.75
N ARG A 885 -22.65 31.29 -15.46
CA ARG A 885 -24.00 31.35 -16.04
C ARG A 885 -23.96 30.80 -17.46
N PHE A 886 -24.96 30.00 -17.81
CA PHE A 886 -25.14 29.47 -19.16
C PHE A 886 -26.63 29.27 -19.44
N SER A 887 -27.00 29.18 -20.73
CA SER A 887 -28.38 28.94 -21.12
C SER A 887 -28.49 27.65 -21.92
N VAL A 888 -29.54 26.86 -21.62
CA VAL A 888 -29.84 25.62 -22.34
C VAL A 888 -31.34 25.53 -22.58
N GLU A 889 -31.72 25.04 -23.76
CA GLU A 889 -33.12 24.73 -24.07
C GLU A 889 -33.38 23.25 -23.80
N LYS A 890 -34.37 22.95 -22.95
CA LYS A 890 -34.71 21.58 -22.55
C LYS A 890 -35.90 21.08 -23.37
N ARG A 891 -35.75 19.95 -24.05
CA ARG A 891 -36.87 19.27 -24.74
C ARG A 891 -37.50 18.21 -23.84
N ASP A 892 -38.80 17.97 -24.00
CA ASP A 892 -39.50 16.93 -23.26
C ASP A 892 -38.92 15.54 -23.58
N GLY A 893 -38.62 14.78 -22.52
CA GLY A 893 -38.01 13.45 -22.63
C GLY A 893 -36.51 13.44 -22.94
N GLU A 894 -35.86 14.60 -23.08
CA GLU A 894 -34.42 14.69 -23.32
C GLU A 894 -33.61 14.49 -22.03
N LYS A 895 -32.58 13.65 -22.09
CA LYS A 895 -31.63 13.42 -21.01
C LYS A 895 -30.35 14.24 -21.25
N ILE A 896 -30.05 15.17 -20.37
CA ILE A 896 -28.88 16.04 -20.44
C ILE A 896 -27.85 15.58 -19.41
N ILE A 897 -26.66 15.25 -19.90
CA ILE A 897 -25.53 14.79 -19.10
C ILE A 897 -24.46 15.89 -19.07
N LEU A 898 -23.96 16.19 -17.88
CA LEU A 898 -22.75 17.00 -17.71
C LEU A 898 -21.54 16.09 -17.68
N ARG A 899 -20.59 16.33 -18.59
CA ARG A 899 -19.33 15.62 -18.69
C ARG A 899 -18.18 16.51 -18.21
N ILE A 900 -17.34 15.96 -17.34
CA ILE A 900 -16.05 16.53 -16.94
C ILE A 900 -14.92 15.63 -17.43
N LYS A 901 -13.88 16.24 -17.99
CA LYS A 901 -12.62 15.56 -18.37
C LYS A 901 -11.44 16.18 -17.64
N GLY A 902 -10.49 15.33 -17.27
CA GLY A 902 -9.22 15.71 -16.65
C GLY A 902 -9.37 16.53 -15.36
N LEU A 903 -10.29 16.14 -14.46
CA LEU A 903 -10.40 16.79 -13.14
C LEU A 903 -9.07 16.66 -12.36
N GLU A 904 -8.50 17.79 -11.99
CA GLU A 904 -7.29 17.90 -11.16
C GLU A 904 -7.68 18.50 -9.81
N ALA A 905 -8.23 17.67 -8.93
CA ALA A 905 -8.61 18.02 -7.55
C ALA A 905 -8.66 16.74 -6.71
N SER A 906 -8.67 16.84 -5.38
CA SER A 906 -8.93 15.67 -4.53
C SER A 906 -10.35 15.16 -4.71
N LEU A 907 -11.30 16.08 -4.87
CA LEU A 907 -12.67 15.88 -5.35
C LEU A 907 -13.26 17.23 -5.79
N ALA A 908 -14.40 17.20 -6.47
CA ALA A 908 -15.20 18.37 -6.78
C ALA A 908 -16.68 18.17 -6.39
N ILE A 909 -17.34 19.25 -5.95
CA ILE A 909 -18.77 19.25 -5.67
C ILE A 909 -19.46 20.03 -6.79
N LEU A 910 -20.30 19.34 -7.55
CA LEU A 910 -21.09 19.92 -8.63
C LEU A 910 -22.41 20.44 -8.06
N LYS A 911 -22.69 21.73 -8.29
CA LYS A 911 -23.98 22.33 -8.01
C LYS A 911 -24.56 22.98 -9.26
N ILE A 912 -25.87 22.82 -9.44
CA ILE A 912 -26.64 23.47 -10.49
C ILE A 912 -27.79 24.22 -9.82
N ASN A 913 -27.94 25.51 -10.13
CA ASN A 913 -28.97 26.38 -9.59
C ASN A 913 -29.03 26.34 -8.03
N GLY A 914 -27.85 26.29 -7.40
CA GLY A 914 -27.68 26.26 -5.95
C GLY A 914 -27.92 24.89 -5.28
N ARG A 915 -28.32 23.86 -6.03
CA ARG A 915 -28.53 22.50 -5.50
C ARG A 915 -27.32 21.62 -5.79
N GLU A 916 -26.86 20.88 -4.78
CA GLU A 916 -25.82 19.86 -4.96
C GLU A 916 -26.37 18.70 -5.80
N VAL A 917 -25.66 18.38 -6.88
CA VAL A 917 -26.02 17.32 -7.82
C VAL A 917 -25.20 16.06 -7.55
N ASN A 918 -23.88 16.21 -7.42
CA ASN A 918 -22.96 15.10 -7.30
C ASN A 918 -21.62 15.50 -6.66
N LYS A 919 -20.95 14.53 -6.02
CA LYS A 919 -19.54 14.62 -5.62
C LYS A 919 -18.70 13.85 -6.63
N ILE A 920 -17.98 14.59 -7.45
CA ILE A 920 -17.17 14.06 -8.54
C ILE A 920 -15.78 13.78 -8.01
N ILE A 921 -15.36 12.51 -8.10
CA ILE A 921 -14.02 12.09 -7.65
C ILE A 921 -13.13 11.71 -8.83
N ASN A 922 -13.71 11.20 -9.92
CA ASN A 922 -12.97 10.75 -11.10
C ASN A 922 -12.64 11.93 -12.04
N ARG A 923 -11.45 11.87 -12.64
CA ARG A 923 -10.94 12.70 -13.75
C ARG A 923 -11.92 12.74 -14.90
N TYR A 924 -12.52 11.59 -15.21
CA TYR A 924 -13.55 11.43 -16.22
C TYR A 924 -14.86 11.08 -15.54
N SER A 925 -15.86 11.95 -15.70
CA SER A 925 -17.17 11.72 -15.09
C SER A 925 -18.30 12.21 -15.98
N GLU A 926 -19.43 11.53 -15.85
CA GLU A 926 -20.68 11.86 -16.49
C GLU A 926 -21.79 11.85 -15.44
N THR A 927 -22.49 12.96 -15.30
CA THR A 927 -23.56 13.14 -14.31
C THR A 927 -24.84 13.56 -15.00
N ASP A 928 -25.94 12.87 -14.72
CA ASP A 928 -27.26 13.30 -15.16
C ASP A 928 -27.69 14.56 -14.42
N VAL A 929 -27.85 15.66 -15.14
CA VAL A 929 -28.23 16.97 -14.61
C VAL A 929 -29.64 17.38 -15.02
N THR A 930 -30.37 16.50 -15.70
CA THR A 930 -31.65 16.82 -16.37
C THR A 930 -32.69 17.44 -15.43
N GLU A 931 -32.81 16.92 -14.21
CA GLU A 931 -33.79 17.39 -13.21
C GLU A 931 -33.37 18.68 -12.49
N TYR A 932 -32.11 19.09 -12.64
CA TYR A 932 -31.55 20.28 -11.98
C TYR A 932 -31.54 21.51 -12.89
N LEU A 933 -31.73 21.32 -14.19
CA LEU A 933 -31.76 22.36 -15.21
C LEU A 933 -33.17 22.91 -15.45
N THR A 934 -33.23 24.22 -15.71
CA THR A 934 -34.41 24.91 -16.25
C THR A 934 -34.18 25.29 -17.70
N SER A 935 -35.24 25.38 -18.54
CA SER A 935 -35.07 25.96 -19.88
C SER A 935 -34.73 27.44 -19.74
N GLY A 936 -33.73 27.92 -20.47
CA GLY A 936 -33.19 29.27 -20.34
C GLY A 936 -31.94 29.32 -19.45
N GLU A 937 -31.81 30.37 -18.65
CA GLU A 937 -30.61 30.65 -17.85
C GLU A 937 -30.47 29.69 -16.66
N ASN A 938 -29.25 29.20 -16.44
CA ASN A 938 -28.84 28.34 -15.34
C ASN A 938 -27.50 28.81 -14.78
N VAL A 939 -27.22 28.44 -13.52
CA VAL A 939 -25.94 28.66 -12.87
C VAL A 939 -25.30 27.32 -12.54
N ILE A 940 -24.05 27.12 -12.97
CA ILE A 940 -23.20 26.04 -12.50
C ILE A 940 -22.17 26.59 -11.50
N GLU A 941 -21.98 25.85 -10.41
CA GLU A 941 -20.87 26.02 -9.49
C GLU A 941 -20.13 24.68 -9.41
N LEU A 942 -18.82 24.71 -9.67
CA LEU A 942 -17.91 23.60 -9.41
C LEU A 942 -16.99 23.99 -8.27
N LEU A 943 -17.21 23.41 -7.09
CA LEU A 943 -16.38 23.60 -5.92
C LEU A 943 -15.23 22.58 -5.95
N LEU A 944 -14.01 23.05 -6.23
CA LEU A 944 -12.81 22.23 -6.23
C LEU A 944 -12.22 22.15 -4.82
N VAL A 945 -11.88 20.94 -4.39
CA VAL A 945 -11.23 20.68 -3.10
C VAL A 945 -9.81 20.21 -3.36
N SER A 946 -8.81 20.94 -2.88
CA SER A 946 -7.40 20.59 -3.09
C SER A 946 -6.84 19.70 -1.97
N SER A 947 -5.53 19.47 -2.00
CA SER A 947 -4.78 18.69 -1.00
C SER A 947 -3.69 19.53 -0.34
N LEU A 948 -3.01 18.94 0.65
CA LEU A 948 -1.83 19.55 1.27
C LEU A 948 -0.55 19.45 0.40
N ARG A 949 -0.60 18.84 -0.79
CA ARG A 949 0.60 18.56 -1.60
C ARG A 949 1.42 19.79 -1.96
N ASN A 950 0.77 20.89 -2.35
CA ASN A 950 1.48 22.11 -2.70
C ASN A 950 1.93 22.90 -1.46
N ILE A 951 1.63 22.46 -0.24
CA ILE A 951 2.10 23.10 1.00
C ILE A 951 3.15 22.25 1.71
N LEU A 952 2.84 20.98 1.95
CA LEU A 952 3.70 20.06 2.68
C LEU A 952 4.71 19.34 1.79
N GLY A 953 4.54 19.39 0.46
CA GLY A 953 5.49 18.82 -0.48
C GLY A 953 5.34 17.32 -0.73
N PRO A 954 6.31 16.72 -1.46
CA PRO A 954 7.64 17.27 -1.80
C PRO A 954 7.67 18.44 -2.80
N LEU A 955 8.06 19.66 -2.40
CA LEU A 955 7.89 20.86 -3.24
C LEU A 955 8.84 21.00 -4.43
N HIS A 956 10.00 20.33 -4.37
CA HIS A 956 11.11 20.51 -5.31
C HIS A 956 11.42 19.26 -6.14
N ARG A 957 10.46 18.33 -6.19
CA ARG A 957 10.57 17.07 -6.94
C ARG A 957 9.26 16.71 -7.61
N LYS A 958 9.37 16.04 -8.75
CA LYS A 958 8.22 15.35 -9.36
C LYS A 958 7.83 14.19 -8.44
N ASP A 959 6.53 13.99 -8.25
CA ASP A 959 6.02 12.93 -7.38
C ASP A 959 6.50 11.55 -7.88
N PRO A 960 7.24 10.80 -7.05
CA PRO A 960 7.58 9.42 -7.35
C PRO A 960 6.36 8.51 -7.17
N ILE A 961 6.46 7.27 -7.66
CA ILE A 961 5.47 6.22 -7.33
C ILE A 961 5.43 5.99 -5.82
N HIS A 962 6.59 6.02 -5.16
CA HIS A 962 6.74 5.84 -3.71
C HIS A 962 7.35 7.11 -3.09
N THR A 963 6.55 7.84 -2.33
CA THR A 963 6.97 9.00 -1.54
C THR A 963 7.39 8.54 -0.14
N ALA A 964 8.66 8.73 0.19
CA ALA A 964 9.26 8.38 1.48
C ALA A 964 9.86 9.63 2.14
N PRO A 965 10.29 9.58 3.42
CA PRO A 965 10.96 10.71 4.06
C PRO A 965 12.13 11.28 3.24
N GLU A 966 12.90 10.40 2.60
CA GLU A 966 14.00 10.72 1.69
C GLU A 966 13.59 11.64 0.53
N THR A 967 12.34 11.56 0.08
CA THR A 967 11.82 12.37 -1.04
C THR A 967 11.82 13.87 -0.71
N PHE A 968 11.86 14.25 0.57
CA PHE A 968 11.87 15.64 1.04
C PHE A 968 13.28 16.24 1.19
N TYR A 969 14.34 15.46 0.95
CA TYR A 969 15.74 15.87 1.18
C TYR A 969 16.58 15.90 -0.11
N ILE A 970 17.73 16.60 -0.10
CA ILE A 970 18.64 16.67 -1.24
C ILE A 970 19.64 15.52 -1.17
N ILE A 971 19.27 14.39 -1.76
CA ILE A 971 19.99 13.11 -1.65
C ILE A 971 20.47 12.56 -3.01
N ASP A 972 20.01 13.16 -4.11
CA ASP A 972 20.31 12.74 -5.47
C ASP A 972 20.10 13.90 -6.46
N ASN A 973 20.30 13.62 -7.74
CA ASN A 973 20.20 14.62 -8.81
C ASN A 973 18.76 14.92 -9.28
N THR A 974 17.73 14.51 -8.52
CA THR A 974 16.31 14.74 -8.90
C THR A 974 15.72 16.03 -8.34
N TRP A 975 16.46 16.74 -7.48
CA TRP A 975 16.06 18.03 -6.94
C TRP A 975 15.98 19.12 -8.02
N SER A 976 14.96 19.97 -7.96
CA SER A 976 14.83 21.20 -8.74
C SER A 976 14.77 22.41 -7.82
N ASP A 977 15.55 23.45 -8.10
CA ASP A 977 15.44 24.71 -7.34
C ASP A 977 14.10 25.43 -7.56
N SER A 978 13.39 25.12 -8.65
CA SER A 978 12.06 25.63 -8.93
C SER A 978 11.00 24.77 -8.26
N TYR A 979 9.88 25.39 -7.86
CA TYR A 979 8.74 24.66 -7.33
C TYR A 979 8.14 23.73 -8.39
N ILE A 980 7.83 22.49 -7.99
CA ILE A 980 7.10 21.50 -8.79
C ILE A 980 5.75 21.28 -8.11
N LEU A 981 4.73 21.94 -8.67
CA LEU A 981 3.39 22.04 -8.09
C LEU A 981 2.37 21.23 -8.89
N ARG A 982 1.39 20.65 -8.19
CA ARG A 982 0.26 19.94 -8.81
C ARG A 982 -0.80 20.92 -9.28
N PRO A 983 -1.38 20.71 -10.49
CA PRO A 983 -2.46 21.54 -10.98
C PRO A 983 -3.71 21.44 -10.10
N LEU A 984 -4.55 22.47 -10.15
CA LEU A 984 -5.89 22.49 -9.56
C LEU A 984 -6.88 23.00 -10.61
N GLY A 985 -7.82 22.19 -11.05
CA GLY A 985 -8.75 22.56 -12.12
C GLY A 985 -9.32 21.39 -12.91
N PHE A 986 -9.51 21.57 -14.21
CA PHE A 986 -10.06 20.55 -15.13
C PHE A 986 -9.66 20.85 -16.59
N GLU A 987 -9.75 19.85 -17.47
CA GLU A 987 -9.48 20.00 -18.91
C GLU A 987 -10.69 20.48 -19.71
N GLU A 988 -11.87 19.90 -19.47
CA GLU A 988 -13.09 20.24 -20.23
C GLU A 988 -14.35 20.00 -19.40
N ILE A 989 -15.33 20.91 -19.53
CA ILE A 989 -16.71 20.69 -19.08
C ILE A 989 -17.66 20.92 -20.25
N SER A 990 -18.54 19.95 -20.51
CA SER A 990 -19.53 20.02 -21.58
C SER A 990 -20.88 19.45 -21.16
N LEU A 991 -21.94 19.93 -21.82
CA LEU A 991 -23.26 19.31 -21.78
C LEU A 991 -23.43 18.47 -23.03
N ILE A 992 -23.85 17.23 -22.85
CA ILE A 992 -24.12 16.27 -23.92
C ILE A 992 -25.52 15.69 -23.77
N THR A 993 -26.07 15.17 -24.86
CA THR A 993 -27.33 14.43 -24.91
C THR A 993 -27.12 13.15 -25.72
N TYR A 994 -28.02 12.19 -25.53
CA TYR A 994 -28.02 10.91 -26.23
C TYR A 994 -29.30 10.82 -27.07
N GLU A 995 -29.16 10.81 -28.40
CA GLU A 995 -30.28 10.69 -29.35
C GLU A 995 -30.36 9.23 -29.83
N GLU A 996 -31.54 8.61 -29.87
CA GLU A 996 -31.71 7.22 -30.34
C GLU A 996 -31.28 7.12 -31.83
N GLU A 997 -30.35 6.20 -32.15
CA GLU A 997 -29.98 5.89 -33.53
C GLU A 997 -31.20 5.28 -34.24
N ARG A 998 -31.65 5.93 -35.31
CA ARG A 998 -32.80 5.50 -36.11
C ARG A 998 -32.54 4.25 -36.94
#